data_AF-A0A9D1YCW9-F1
#
_entry.id   AF-A0A9D1YCW9-F1
#
_cell.length_a   1.000
_cell.length_b   1.000
_cell.length_c   1.000
_cell.angle_alpha   90.00
_cell.angle_beta   90.00
_cell.angle_gamma   90.00
#
_symmetry.space_group_name_H-M   'P 1'
#
loop_
_entity.id
_entity.type
_entity.pdbx_description
1 polymer ?
#
loop_
_entity_poly.entity_id
_entity_poly.type
_entity_poly.pdbx_seq_one_letter_code
_entity_poly.pdbx_strand_id
1 'polypeptide(L)'
;MKTSPHPPMFRRALALLLCCLVAASCWALPASAQETENSPAKETTEEPAVLDEDAPEETPDKKDPAEEEEDPAPSAEPTPSADPSPSANPSPSVSPQPTGSPDPSPSPEPTATPEPTPTPVPVHTVTFQLAGGKTVEVQVEDGEKLSQEDLPQDTELPVAEFLGWFNEQGQEADPQEEPVTEDLTYTARWARNAQELLNTDEHKAYANGYPNGTLKPQSTITRSEAAQLFYNLLRSQEWEGSSFLDVPEGQWYAQPVQVMAGLGVIGGYGDGHFLPNRAITRAEFVKMAVACDTLLQGDPGFTDVSDTHWAKDYIYTAVAKGWVDGYGDGTFQPNGKITRAEAIKILNRVLGRSPDPQVKSYQVTNFYDVYPEFWAYGEIAEASTDHTPQISETGEVWADYVKDTAPENARWITDGSNRYYVDPVTRKFLRGVQTIGGKEYMLDKTTGAACTGFYVRGSWTRYYLNGLLQEDLTGLGVVSGPYYIKVYKKANYLIIFAKDANGRYTIPVRSMLVSCGVGTPTGTYYTPQRFRWLEMVGNTWAQWCTQIQGNYLFHSVPYWTLTNMDLEVEEYNHLGETRSLGCIRLNCEDAKWIYDNCALGTQVYISPNETSGPLKKPTGLKIASNHTWDPTDPTAYYKCQQKGCH
;
A
#
# COMPACT_ATOMS: atom_id res chain seq x y z
N MET A 1 -2.25 72.23 -19.41
CA MET A 1 -3.04 70.98 -19.37
C MET A 1 -2.11 69.88 -18.88
N LYS A 2 -2.55 69.03 -17.93
CA LYS A 2 -1.68 68.11 -17.17
C LYS A 2 -2.52 67.00 -16.49
N THR A 3 -1.82 65.99 -15.95
CA THR A 3 -2.23 64.96 -14.96
C THR A 3 -3.26 63.87 -15.34
N SER A 4 -2.83 62.62 -15.13
CA SER A 4 -3.66 61.40 -14.91
C SER A 4 -4.27 61.40 -13.49
N PRO A 5 -5.23 60.50 -13.18
CA PRO A 5 -4.98 59.57 -12.06
C PRO A 5 -5.53 58.13 -12.20
N HIS A 6 -5.25 57.33 -11.17
CA HIS A 6 -5.53 55.89 -10.95
C HIS A 6 -6.94 55.58 -10.35
N PRO A 7 -7.32 54.29 -10.06
CA PRO A 7 -8.71 53.85 -9.89
C PRO A 7 -9.19 53.74 -8.42
N PRO A 8 -10.41 53.23 -8.16
CA PRO A 8 -10.87 52.82 -6.83
C PRO A 8 -10.97 51.30 -6.64
N MET A 9 -10.43 50.79 -5.52
CA MET A 9 -10.86 49.52 -4.92
C MET A 9 -12.21 49.69 -4.20
N PHE A 10 -12.96 48.60 -3.98
CA PHE A 10 -14.00 48.57 -2.94
C PHE A 10 -14.04 47.23 -2.18
N ARG A 11 -13.60 47.26 -0.91
CA ARG A 11 -14.05 46.32 0.13
C ARG A 11 -15.34 46.85 0.75
N ARG A 12 -16.30 45.99 1.08
CA ARG A 12 -17.26 46.21 2.17
C ARG A 12 -17.55 44.91 2.91
N ALA A 13 -17.82 45.01 4.20
CA ALA A 13 -18.07 43.87 5.08
C ALA A 13 -19.29 44.12 5.96
N LEU A 14 -19.90 43.01 6.38
CA LEU A 14 -20.64 42.78 7.62
C LEU A 14 -21.81 43.72 8.01
N ALA A 15 -22.99 43.11 8.18
CA ALA A 15 -24.00 43.56 9.13
C ALA A 15 -24.73 42.34 9.74
N LEU A 16 -24.69 42.21 11.08
CA LEU A 16 -25.65 41.40 11.85
C LEU A 16 -26.87 42.30 12.18
N LEU A 17 -27.93 41.93 12.91
CA LEU A 17 -28.29 40.77 13.73
C LEU A 17 -29.82 40.87 14.01
N LEU A 18 -30.59 39.77 14.04
CA LEU A 18 -31.51 39.46 15.16
C LEU A 18 -32.17 38.07 15.02
N CYS A 19 -32.60 37.52 16.15
CA CYS A 19 -33.23 36.20 16.27
C CYS A 19 -34.76 36.29 16.40
N CYS A 20 -35.46 35.17 16.19
CA CYS A 20 -36.34 34.61 17.23
C CYS A 20 -36.82 33.18 16.91
N LEU A 21 -37.03 32.37 17.96
CA LEU A 21 -37.57 31.01 17.92
C LEU A 21 -39.07 31.00 18.24
N VAL A 22 -39.86 30.18 17.54
CA VAL A 22 -41.14 29.62 18.03
C VAL A 22 -41.22 28.15 17.56
N ALA A 23 -41.89 27.29 18.35
CA ALA A 23 -41.82 25.84 18.25
C ALA A 23 -43.00 25.17 17.49
N ALA A 24 -42.92 23.85 17.37
CA ALA A 24 -43.83 22.97 16.62
C ALA A 24 -45.24 22.81 17.20
N SER A 25 -46.18 22.34 16.37
CA SER A 25 -47.09 21.22 16.71
C SER A 25 -47.84 20.72 15.45
N CYS A 26 -48.57 19.61 15.58
CA CYS A 26 -49.03 18.73 14.49
C CYS A 26 -50.45 19.05 13.95
N TRP A 27 -51.09 18.01 13.36
CA TRP A 27 -52.46 17.86 12.80
C TRP A 27 -52.53 17.98 11.25
N ALA A 28 -53.27 17.15 10.49
CA ALA A 28 -53.79 15.78 10.68
C ALA A 28 -54.24 15.24 9.28
N LEU A 29 -54.46 13.93 9.12
CA LEU A 29 -54.96 13.32 7.86
C LEU A 29 -56.49 13.46 7.70
N PRO A 30 -57.06 13.24 6.50
CA PRO A 30 -57.51 11.89 6.10
C PRO A 30 -57.20 11.54 4.61
N ALA A 31 -57.57 10.39 4.03
CA ALA A 31 -57.56 8.97 4.44
C ALA A 31 -58.44 8.14 3.46
N SER A 32 -57.87 7.14 2.77
CA SER A 32 -58.56 6.01 2.11
C SER A 32 -57.48 5.06 1.54
N ALA A 33 -57.17 3.88 2.07
CA ALA A 33 -57.95 2.70 2.48
C ALA A 33 -58.17 1.69 1.33
N GLN A 34 -57.44 0.56 1.40
CA GLN A 34 -58.01 -0.78 1.22
C GLN A 34 -57.09 -1.86 1.84
N GLU A 35 -57.68 -2.93 2.34
CA GLU A 35 -57.03 -4.01 3.09
C GLU A 35 -56.61 -5.17 2.15
N THR A 36 -55.79 -6.12 2.59
CA THR A 36 -56.28 -7.36 3.25
C THR A 36 -55.23 -8.01 4.15
N GLU A 37 -55.70 -8.82 5.10
CA GLU A 37 -54.90 -9.44 6.16
C GLU A 37 -54.28 -10.79 5.77
N ASN A 38 -53.11 -11.11 6.34
CA ASN A 38 -53.01 -12.30 7.20
C ASN A 38 -51.72 -12.33 8.05
N SER A 39 -51.85 -12.76 9.31
CA SER A 39 -50.74 -13.11 10.21
C SER A 39 -51.29 -14.03 11.31
N PRO A 40 -50.55 -15.08 11.69
CA PRO A 40 -49.76 -15.01 12.93
C PRO A 40 -48.38 -15.71 12.75
N ALA A 41 -47.49 -15.83 13.74
CA ALA A 41 -47.55 -15.47 15.16
C ALA A 41 -46.24 -14.82 15.64
N LYS A 42 -46.25 -14.28 16.86
CA LYS A 42 -45.10 -13.66 17.52
C LYS A 42 -44.61 -14.61 18.62
N GLU A 43 -43.39 -15.13 18.50
CA GLU A 43 -42.77 -16.01 19.49
C GLU A 43 -41.60 -15.30 20.18
N THR A 44 -41.55 -15.40 21.50
CA THR A 44 -40.56 -14.72 22.36
C THR A 44 -39.27 -15.52 22.44
N THR A 45 -38.14 -14.85 22.18
CA THR A 45 -36.80 -15.45 22.30
C THR A 45 -36.29 -15.29 23.74
N GLU A 46 -36.12 -16.39 24.45
CA GLU A 46 -35.38 -16.43 25.73
C GLU A 46 -33.89 -16.64 25.46
N GLU A 47 -33.02 -16.01 26.26
CA GLU A 47 -31.57 -16.21 26.21
C GLU A 47 -31.16 -17.47 27.00
N PRO A 48 -30.25 -18.31 26.47
CA PRO A 48 -29.60 -19.34 27.27
C PRO A 48 -28.55 -18.72 28.21
N ALA A 49 -28.56 -19.12 29.48
CA ALA A 49 -27.78 -18.49 30.54
C ALA A 49 -26.24 -18.62 30.38
N VAL A 50 -25.54 -17.61 30.91
CA VAL A 50 -24.12 -17.72 31.27
C VAL A 50 -23.99 -18.65 32.48
N LEU A 51 -22.95 -19.49 32.48
CA LEU A 51 -22.55 -20.30 33.63
C LEU A 51 -21.18 -19.82 34.12
N ASP A 52 -21.20 -18.94 35.11
CA ASP A 52 -20.06 -18.70 36.00
C ASP A 52 -20.17 -19.70 37.17
N GLU A 53 -19.09 -20.44 37.46
CA GLU A 53 -18.91 -21.11 38.75
C GLU A 53 -17.51 -20.81 39.28
N ASP A 54 -17.46 -20.36 40.53
CA ASP A 54 -16.28 -19.91 41.26
C ASP A 54 -15.55 -21.06 41.99
N ALA A 55 -14.41 -20.69 42.60
CA ALA A 55 -13.74 -21.35 43.73
C ALA A 55 -12.76 -22.53 43.45
N PRO A 56 -11.78 -22.78 44.36
CA PRO A 56 -11.11 -21.84 45.28
C PRO A 56 -9.57 -21.91 45.22
N GLU A 57 -8.90 -21.00 45.93
CA GLU A 57 -7.47 -21.11 46.25
C GLU A 57 -7.21 -22.20 47.31
N GLU A 58 -6.22 -23.07 47.08
CA GLU A 58 -5.45 -23.71 48.16
C GLU A 58 -3.96 -23.81 47.78
N THR A 59 -3.10 -23.48 48.75
CA THR A 59 -1.67 -23.85 48.81
C THR A 59 -1.40 -24.33 50.25
N PRO A 60 -0.50 -25.32 50.49
CA PRO A 60 0.92 -24.96 50.68
C PRO A 60 1.97 -26.06 50.37
N ASP A 61 3.26 -25.68 50.44
CA ASP A 61 4.44 -26.48 50.86
C ASP A 61 4.72 -27.87 50.21
N LYS A 62 5.90 -28.17 49.65
CA LYS A 62 7.25 -28.01 50.26
C LYS A 62 8.41 -28.53 49.36
N LYS A 63 9.64 -28.12 49.73
CA LYS A 63 10.99 -28.71 49.47
C LYS A 63 11.80 -28.35 48.19
N ASP A 64 13.08 -28.10 48.48
CA ASP A 64 14.31 -27.86 47.68
C ASP A 64 14.99 -29.21 47.29
N PRO A 65 16.22 -29.29 46.67
CA PRO A 65 17.19 -28.24 46.27
C PRO A 65 17.91 -28.49 44.88
N ALA A 66 19.09 -27.87 44.68
CA ALA A 66 20.21 -28.20 43.75
C ALA A 66 20.11 -27.63 42.30
N GLU A 67 21.08 -26.83 41.81
CA GLU A 67 22.35 -27.19 41.07
C GLU A 67 22.07 -27.56 39.58
N GLU A 68 22.75 -27.09 38.53
CA GLU A 68 23.89 -26.17 38.25
C GLU A 68 23.52 -25.32 36.97
N GLU A 69 24.24 -24.31 36.47
CA GLU A 69 25.53 -24.32 35.72
C GLU A 69 26.17 -22.91 35.65
N GLU A 70 27.44 -22.81 35.24
CA GLU A 70 28.28 -21.60 35.32
C GLU A 70 28.38 -20.77 34.02
N ASP A 71 28.48 -19.44 34.15
CA ASP A 71 29.09 -18.55 33.15
C ASP A 71 30.62 -18.77 33.10
N PRO A 72 31.26 -18.62 31.92
CA PRO A 72 32.44 -17.76 31.90
C PRO A 72 32.47 -16.71 30.77
N ALA A 73 33.03 -15.56 31.11
CA ALA A 73 33.16 -14.34 30.29
C ALA A 73 34.26 -14.44 29.19
N PRO A 74 34.29 -13.53 28.18
CA PRO A 74 35.03 -13.71 26.93
C PRO A 74 36.51 -13.28 26.98
N SER A 75 37.29 -13.64 25.94
CA SER A 75 38.65 -13.12 25.75
C SER A 75 39.10 -12.99 24.28
N ALA A 76 39.79 -11.86 24.04
CA ALA A 76 40.74 -11.44 22.99
C ALA A 76 40.90 -12.13 21.61
N GLU A 77 41.11 -11.25 20.62
CA GLU A 77 41.66 -11.41 19.26
C GLU A 77 43.18 -11.78 19.22
N PRO A 78 43.90 -11.83 18.07
CA PRO A 78 43.69 -12.54 16.78
C PRO A 78 45.00 -13.27 16.28
N THR A 79 45.22 -13.35 14.96
CA THR A 79 46.49 -13.72 14.21
C THR A 79 46.77 -15.23 13.95
N PRO A 80 47.74 -15.63 13.08
CA PRO A 80 48.05 -15.19 11.69
C PRO A 80 48.41 -16.35 10.70
N SER A 81 48.56 -16.05 9.39
CA SER A 81 49.51 -16.65 8.38
C SER A 81 49.16 -16.08 6.96
N ALA A 82 50.03 -15.62 6.05
CA ALA A 82 51.45 -15.88 5.68
C ALA A 82 51.66 -17.19 4.88
N ASP A 83 52.43 -17.31 3.79
CA ASP A 83 53.30 -16.40 2.98
C ASP A 83 53.33 -17.01 1.51
N PRO A 84 54.36 -17.01 0.60
CA PRO A 84 55.62 -16.26 0.46
C PRO A 84 56.07 -15.79 -0.96
N SER A 85 56.95 -14.75 -0.99
CA SER A 85 58.20 -14.65 -1.81
C SER A 85 58.20 -14.47 -3.36
N PRO A 86 59.35 -14.05 -3.98
CA PRO A 86 60.44 -13.15 -3.50
C PRO A 86 60.89 -12.09 -4.56
N SER A 87 61.56 -10.96 -4.23
CA SER A 87 63.03 -10.77 -4.17
C SER A 87 63.39 -9.26 -4.36
N ALA A 88 64.61 -8.72 -4.08
CA ALA A 88 65.66 -9.05 -3.11
C ALA A 88 66.80 -7.97 -3.04
N ASN A 89 67.09 -7.48 -1.83
CA ASN A 89 68.41 -7.07 -1.28
C ASN A 89 69.17 -5.74 -1.60
N PRO A 90 70.04 -5.25 -0.67
CA PRO A 90 70.29 -3.80 -0.47
C PRO A 90 71.75 -3.36 -0.03
N SER A 91 71.88 -2.14 0.54
CA SER A 91 72.97 -1.64 1.46
C SER A 91 74.23 -1.01 0.82
N PRO A 92 75.12 -0.28 1.58
CA PRO A 92 75.07 0.21 2.97
C PRO A 92 75.40 1.73 3.15
N SER A 93 75.58 2.20 4.40
CA SER A 93 75.99 3.58 4.79
C SER A 93 77.24 3.58 5.71
N VAL A 94 78.05 4.66 5.72
CA VAL A 94 79.30 4.83 6.53
C VAL A 94 79.56 6.32 6.90
N SER A 95 80.29 6.59 7.98
CA SER A 95 80.84 7.88 8.46
C SER A 95 82.04 7.61 9.43
N PRO A 96 82.84 8.58 9.96
CA PRO A 96 82.95 10.04 9.72
C PRO A 96 84.42 10.59 9.52
N GLN A 97 84.57 11.90 9.20
CA GLN A 97 85.63 12.93 9.56
C GLN A 97 87.15 12.61 9.77
N PRO A 98 88.10 13.59 9.88
CA PRO A 98 88.05 15.07 9.72
C PRO A 98 89.24 15.72 8.93
N THR A 99 89.35 17.07 9.01
CA THR A 99 90.53 17.98 8.87
C THR A 99 90.65 18.86 7.61
N GLY A 100 90.97 20.16 7.82
CA GLY A 100 91.25 21.17 6.78
C GLY A 100 90.77 22.59 7.15
N SER A 101 91.69 23.55 7.32
CA SER A 101 91.45 24.98 7.63
C SER A 101 92.77 25.78 7.55
N PRO A 102 92.79 27.12 7.45
CA PRO A 102 91.86 28.03 6.75
C PRO A 102 92.60 29.04 5.83
N ASP A 103 91.88 29.84 5.03
CA ASP A 103 92.25 31.24 4.67
C ASP A 103 90.99 31.99 4.12
N PRO A 104 90.99 33.31 3.82
CA PRO A 104 90.07 34.20 4.55
C PRO A 104 88.99 34.91 3.71
N SER A 105 88.14 35.67 4.43
CA SER A 105 86.91 36.32 3.97
C SER A 105 87.07 37.44 2.91
N PRO A 106 86.07 37.59 2.03
CA PRO A 106 85.46 38.90 1.73
C PRO A 106 84.38 39.27 2.76
N SER A 107 84.11 40.56 2.93
CA SER A 107 83.07 41.08 3.84
C SER A 107 81.63 40.73 3.37
N PRO A 108 80.64 40.70 4.29
CA PRO A 108 79.25 40.47 3.92
C PRO A 108 78.65 41.67 3.16
N GLU A 109 77.94 41.38 2.07
CA GLU A 109 76.93 42.28 1.50
C GLU A 109 75.67 42.29 2.40
N PRO A 110 74.88 43.37 2.42
CA PRO A 110 73.72 43.49 3.30
C PRO A 110 72.63 42.48 2.92
N THR A 111 72.21 41.66 3.88
CA THR A 111 71.05 40.76 3.73
C THR A 111 69.80 41.57 3.39
N ALA A 112 69.16 41.24 2.27
CA ALA A 112 67.85 41.80 1.94
C ALA A 112 66.83 41.42 3.03
N THR A 113 66.06 42.41 3.49
CA THR A 113 64.90 42.17 4.36
C THR A 113 63.96 41.17 3.68
N PRO A 114 63.44 40.15 4.37
CA PRO A 114 62.37 39.33 3.81
C PRO A 114 61.16 40.25 3.53
N GLU A 115 60.61 40.18 2.32
CA GLU A 115 59.36 40.87 2.02
C GLU A 115 58.25 40.33 2.96
N PRO A 116 57.34 41.19 3.43
CA PRO A 116 56.23 40.73 4.24
C PRO A 116 55.39 39.77 3.42
N THR A 117 55.22 38.53 3.90
CA THR A 117 54.20 37.63 3.36
C THR A 117 52.87 38.38 3.37
N PRO A 118 52.16 38.53 2.23
CA PRO A 118 50.89 39.21 2.21
C PRO A 118 49.94 38.49 3.15
N THR A 119 49.25 39.24 4.01
CA THR A 119 48.12 38.72 4.77
C THR A 119 47.12 38.17 3.75
N PRO A 120 46.65 36.91 3.87
CA PRO A 120 45.61 36.42 2.98
C PRO A 120 44.38 37.30 3.13
N VAL A 121 43.91 37.86 2.02
CA VAL A 121 42.65 38.59 1.97
C VAL A 121 41.52 37.59 2.27
N PRO A 122 40.48 37.96 3.05
CA PRO A 122 39.32 37.10 3.18
C PRO A 122 38.67 36.88 1.80
N VAL A 123 38.08 35.70 1.62
CA VAL A 123 37.41 35.33 0.36
C VAL A 123 36.01 34.85 0.72
N HIS A 124 35.02 35.36 -0.01
CA HIS A 124 33.60 35.07 0.17
C HIS A 124 33.04 34.29 -1.02
N THR A 125 31.99 33.53 -0.78
CA THR A 125 31.29 32.73 -1.79
C THR A 125 30.05 33.46 -2.27
N VAL A 126 30.00 33.78 -3.56
CA VAL A 126 28.77 34.23 -4.22
C VAL A 126 28.09 33.06 -4.90
N THR A 127 26.86 32.77 -4.51
CA THR A 127 26.06 31.64 -4.96
C THR A 127 24.93 32.10 -5.88
N PHE A 128 25.05 31.82 -7.18
CA PHE A 128 24.02 32.11 -8.17
C PHE A 128 23.09 30.89 -8.34
N GLN A 129 21.80 31.06 -8.06
CA GLN A 129 20.76 30.04 -8.28
C GLN A 129 20.01 30.30 -9.59
N LEU A 130 19.90 29.27 -10.43
CA LEU A 130 19.26 29.33 -11.75
C LEU A 130 18.06 28.35 -11.86
N ALA A 131 17.35 28.43 -12.98
CA ALA A 131 16.30 27.48 -13.34
C ALA A 131 16.83 26.03 -13.43
N GLY A 132 15.94 25.06 -13.36
CA GLY A 132 16.31 23.65 -13.20
C GLY A 132 17.10 23.34 -11.93
N GLY A 133 17.19 24.26 -10.96
CA GLY A 133 17.95 24.06 -9.72
C GLY A 133 19.47 24.00 -9.92
N LYS A 134 19.97 24.47 -11.07
CA LYS A 134 21.41 24.66 -11.28
C LYS A 134 21.91 25.77 -10.36
N THR A 135 23.08 25.56 -9.77
CA THR A 135 23.78 26.55 -8.95
C THR A 135 25.18 26.76 -9.51
N VAL A 136 25.68 27.99 -9.45
CA VAL A 136 27.05 28.37 -9.81
C VAL A 136 27.64 29.16 -8.65
N GLU A 137 28.83 28.79 -8.19
CA GLU A 137 29.53 29.45 -7.09
C GLU A 137 30.78 30.16 -7.61
N VAL A 138 31.00 31.40 -7.16
CA VAL A 138 32.18 32.21 -7.47
C VAL A 138 32.84 32.61 -6.15
N GLN A 139 34.17 32.61 -6.13
CA GLN A 139 34.98 33.03 -4.97
C GLN A 139 35.53 34.44 -5.24
N VAL A 140 35.26 35.40 -4.34
CA VAL A 140 35.58 36.83 -4.52
C VAL A 140 36.35 37.35 -3.30
N GLU A 141 37.41 38.14 -3.51
CA GLU A 141 38.17 38.75 -2.40
C GLU A 141 37.37 39.88 -1.71
N ASP A 142 37.58 40.02 -0.39
CA ASP A 142 36.86 40.96 0.47
C ASP A 142 36.97 42.42 -0.01
N GLY A 143 35.82 43.00 -0.37
CA GLY A 143 35.71 44.36 -0.89
C GLY A 143 35.83 44.49 -2.42
N GLU A 144 36.08 43.40 -3.16
CA GLU A 144 36.03 43.41 -4.62
C GLU A 144 34.59 43.34 -5.17
N LYS A 145 34.42 43.61 -6.47
CA LYS A 145 33.14 43.57 -7.18
C LYS A 145 33.16 42.53 -8.29
N LEU A 146 32.03 41.86 -8.48
CA LEU A 146 31.80 40.94 -9.59
C LEU A 146 31.88 41.67 -10.94
N SER A 147 32.50 41.02 -11.92
CA SER A 147 32.55 41.46 -13.31
C SER A 147 31.49 40.76 -14.17
N GLN A 148 31.40 41.12 -15.45
CA GLN A 148 30.50 40.43 -16.41
C GLN A 148 30.96 39.00 -16.74
N GLU A 149 32.22 38.66 -16.46
CA GLU A 149 32.78 37.32 -16.70
C GLU A 149 32.47 36.36 -15.53
N ASP A 150 32.18 36.90 -14.34
CA ASP A 150 31.81 36.13 -13.13
C ASP A 150 30.32 35.77 -13.10
N LEU A 151 29.46 36.53 -13.79
CA LEU A 151 28.03 36.26 -13.86
C LEU A 151 27.76 35.02 -14.74
N PRO A 152 26.86 34.10 -14.33
CA PRO A 152 26.45 32.97 -15.16
C PRO A 152 25.85 33.41 -16.50
N GLN A 153 26.37 32.88 -17.61
CA GLN A 153 25.91 33.21 -18.96
C GLN A 153 24.67 32.39 -19.39
N ASP A 154 24.42 31.26 -18.73
CA ASP A 154 23.31 30.34 -19.05
C ASP A 154 21.96 30.80 -18.46
N THR A 155 21.59 32.07 -18.65
CA THR A 155 20.34 32.68 -18.12
C THR A 155 19.20 32.72 -19.13
N GLU A 156 19.44 32.44 -20.42
CA GLU A 156 18.37 32.30 -21.41
C GLU A 156 17.58 31.00 -21.22
N LEU A 157 16.25 31.07 -21.36
CA LEU A 157 15.35 29.92 -21.28
C LEU A 157 14.30 29.99 -22.41
N PRO A 158 13.91 28.85 -23.01
CA PRO A 158 12.86 28.86 -24.03
C PRO A 158 11.53 29.36 -23.47
N VAL A 159 10.84 30.26 -24.20
CA VAL A 159 9.53 30.82 -23.80
C VAL A 159 9.55 31.42 -22.38
N ALA A 160 10.55 32.26 -22.11
CA ALA A 160 10.67 33.01 -20.85
C ALA A 160 11.51 34.28 -21.05
N GLU A 161 11.16 35.34 -20.33
CA GLU A 161 11.89 36.62 -20.27
C GLU A 161 12.70 36.66 -18.97
N PHE A 162 14.02 36.86 -19.04
CA PHE A 162 14.87 36.99 -17.85
C PHE A 162 14.64 38.35 -17.19
N LEU A 163 14.28 38.35 -15.91
CA LEU A 163 13.93 39.54 -15.12
C LEU A 163 15.11 40.12 -14.34
N GLY A 164 16.26 39.45 -14.33
CA GLY A 164 17.42 39.85 -13.51
C GLY A 164 17.63 38.96 -12.27
N TRP A 165 18.52 39.44 -11.41
CA TRP A 165 18.97 38.77 -10.19
C TRP A 165 18.26 39.34 -8.95
N PHE A 166 18.02 38.47 -7.97
CA PHE A 166 17.30 38.81 -6.75
C PHE A 166 18.04 38.26 -5.53
N ASN A 167 18.23 39.08 -4.50
CA ASN A 167 18.96 38.71 -3.27
C ASN A 167 18.16 37.72 -2.37
N GLU A 168 18.72 37.33 -1.23
CA GLU A 168 18.06 36.43 -0.26
C GLU A 168 16.77 37.01 0.33
N GLN A 169 16.66 38.33 0.43
CA GLN A 169 15.44 39.04 0.82
C GLN A 169 14.41 39.07 -0.34
N GLY A 170 14.78 38.53 -1.50
CA GLY A 170 13.96 38.40 -2.70
C GLY A 170 13.80 39.71 -3.49
N GLN A 171 14.59 40.73 -3.19
CA GLN A 171 14.56 42.04 -3.85
C GLN A 171 15.46 42.02 -5.08
N GLU A 172 15.04 42.72 -6.14
CA GLU A 172 15.85 42.91 -7.36
C GLU A 172 17.15 43.64 -7.01
N ALA A 173 18.29 43.08 -7.43
CA ALA A 173 19.61 43.60 -7.11
C ALA A 173 20.62 43.19 -8.18
N ASP A 174 21.39 44.15 -8.71
CA ASP A 174 22.50 43.87 -9.62
C ASP A 174 23.70 43.32 -8.82
N PRO A 175 24.21 42.11 -9.10
CA PRO A 175 25.38 41.56 -8.42
C PRO A 175 26.67 42.38 -8.65
N GLN A 176 26.71 43.26 -9.65
CA GLN A 176 27.87 44.10 -9.98
C GLN A 176 27.85 45.45 -9.26
N GLU A 177 26.73 45.86 -8.65
CA GLU A 177 26.59 47.22 -8.09
C GLU A 177 27.32 47.41 -6.76
N GLU A 178 27.43 46.40 -5.89
CA GLU A 178 28.02 46.52 -4.55
C GLU A 178 29.21 45.55 -4.33
N PRO A 179 30.16 45.87 -3.43
CA PRO A 179 31.31 45.00 -3.14
C PRO A 179 30.95 43.82 -2.24
N VAL A 180 31.53 42.66 -2.53
CA VAL A 180 31.32 41.43 -1.77
C VAL A 180 32.08 41.52 -0.45
N THR A 181 31.35 41.44 0.67
CA THR A 181 31.91 41.57 2.04
C THR A 181 31.39 40.50 3.03
N GLU A 182 30.56 39.60 2.52
CA GLU A 182 30.06 38.37 3.17
C GLU A 182 29.67 37.37 2.07
N ASP A 183 29.36 36.12 2.43
CA ASP A 183 28.76 35.15 1.48
C ASP A 183 27.39 35.67 1.00
N LEU A 184 27.10 35.60 -0.30
CA LEU A 184 25.89 36.18 -0.90
C LEU A 184 25.17 35.19 -1.84
N THR A 185 23.85 35.06 -1.71
CA THR A 185 23.03 34.32 -2.68
C THR A 185 22.23 35.25 -3.61
N TYR A 186 22.36 35.03 -4.93
CA TYR A 186 21.54 35.68 -5.96
C TYR A 186 20.71 34.64 -6.73
N THR A 187 19.39 34.78 -6.72
CA THR A 187 18.46 33.94 -7.47
C THR A 187 18.03 34.63 -8.76
N ALA A 188 18.29 34.02 -9.91
CA ALA A 188 17.75 34.45 -11.19
C ALA A 188 16.23 34.25 -11.24
N ARG A 189 15.50 35.21 -11.83
CA ARG A 189 14.05 35.09 -12.05
C ARG A 189 13.67 35.31 -13.50
N TRP A 190 12.53 34.74 -13.87
CA TRP A 190 11.96 34.85 -15.21
C TRP A 190 10.47 35.16 -15.15
N ALA A 191 9.99 35.94 -16.12
CA ALA A 191 8.58 35.99 -16.48
C ALA A 191 8.31 34.92 -17.55
N ARG A 192 7.19 34.23 -17.40
CA ARG A 192 6.66 33.27 -18.36
C ARG A 192 5.14 33.32 -18.30
N ASN A 193 4.48 33.06 -19.42
CA ASN A 193 3.03 32.93 -19.49
C ASN A 193 2.67 31.44 -19.68
N ALA A 194 1.77 30.93 -18.83
CA ALA A 194 1.36 29.52 -18.87
C ALA A 194 0.56 29.16 -20.13
N GLN A 195 -0.18 30.11 -20.72
CA GLN A 195 -0.87 29.92 -21.99
C GLN A 195 0.11 29.86 -23.18
N GLU A 196 1.33 30.38 -23.08
CA GLU A 196 2.32 30.31 -24.17
C GLU A 196 3.03 28.96 -24.21
N LEU A 197 3.36 28.38 -23.04
CA LEU A 197 4.04 27.09 -22.94
C LEU A 197 3.07 25.89 -22.98
N LEU A 198 1.92 26.01 -22.30
CA LEU A 198 0.96 24.91 -22.13
C LEU A 198 -0.27 25.07 -23.04
N ASN A 199 -0.87 23.95 -23.44
CA ASN A 199 -2.10 23.88 -24.22
C ASN A 199 -3.32 24.12 -23.30
N THR A 200 -3.58 25.40 -23.07
CA THR A 200 -4.71 25.91 -22.29
C THR A 200 -6.02 25.96 -23.08
N ASP A 201 -5.98 25.79 -24.41
CA ASP A 201 -7.11 26.15 -25.28
C ASP A 201 -7.83 24.92 -25.85
N GLU A 202 -7.09 23.84 -26.15
CA GLU A 202 -7.69 22.56 -26.52
C GLU A 202 -7.77 21.63 -25.31
N HIS A 203 -8.97 21.14 -24.99
CA HIS A 203 -9.16 20.24 -23.86
C HIS A 203 -8.81 18.80 -24.23
N LYS A 204 -7.51 18.59 -24.42
CA LYS A 204 -6.86 17.29 -24.63
C LYS A 204 -6.63 16.56 -23.31
N ALA A 205 -6.76 15.23 -23.37
CA ALA A 205 -6.47 14.34 -22.26
C ALA A 205 -4.96 14.29 -21.99
N TYR A 206 -4.54 14.70 -20.78
CA TYR A 206 -3.15 14.70 -20.34
C TYR A 206 -2.87 13.66 -19.24
N ALA A 207 -3.88 13.27 -18.46
CA ALA A 207 -3.79 12.29 -17.39
C ALA A 207 -4.15 10.88 -17.87
N ASN A 208 -3.16 10.18 -18.45
CA ASN A 208 -3.29 8.78 -18.82
C ASN A 208 -3.26 7.84 -17.59
N GLY A 209 -3.90 6.67 -17.73
CA GLY A 209 -3.84 5.58 -16.75
C GLY A 209 -2.72 4.56 -17.03
N TYR A 210 -2.57 3.59 -16.12
CA TYR A 210 -1.62 2.49 -16.26
C TYR A 210 -2.14 1.39 -17.22
N PRO A 211 -1.27 0.58 -17.85
CA PRO A 211 -1.68 -0.48 -18.79
C PRO A 211 -2.63 -1.56 -18.24
N ASN A 212 -2.82 -1.64 -16.92
CA ASN A 212 -3.78 -2.54 -16.28
C ASN A 212 -5.21 -1.98 -16.18
N GLY A 213 -5.45 -0.74 -16.62
CA GLY A 213 -6.76 -0.06 -16.57
C GLY A 213 -7.03 0.73 -15.29
N THR A 214 -6.02 0.96 -14.43
CA THR A 214 -6.14 1.81 -13.24
C THR A 214 -5.59 3.21 -13.46
N LEU A 215 -6.00 4.17 -12.63
CA LEU A 215 -5.36 5.49 -12.52
C LEU A 215 -4.54 5.64 -11.23
N LYS A 216 -4.84 4.88 -10.18
CA LYS A 216 -4.27 4.99 -8.83
C LYS A 216 -4.41 6.40 -8.23
N PRO A 217 -5.63 6.98 -8.20
CA PRO A 217 -5.83 8.41 -7.90
C PRO A 217 -5.34 8.82 -6.50
N GLN A 218 -5.38 7.90 -5.52
CA GLN A 218 -4.93 8.12 -4.14
C GLN A 218 -3.46 7.73 -3.90
N SER A 219 -2.75 7.21 -4.91
CA SER A 219 -1.32 6.93 -4.79
C SER A 219 -0.50 8.20 -4.99
N THR A 220 0.64 8.27 -4.29
CA THR A 220 1.63 9.33 -4.44
C THR A 220 2.36 9.17 -5.78
N ILE A 221 2.49 10.24 -6.57
CA ILE A 221 3.18 10.16 -7.86
C ILE A 221 4.71 10.31 -7.74
N THR A 222 5.43 9.72 -8.69
CA THR A 222 6.89 9.89 -8.82
C THR A 222 7.24 11.23 -9.48
N ARG A 223 8.52 11.61 -9.45
CA ARG A 223 9.05 12.76 -10.21
C ARG A 223 8.91 12.55 -11.72
N SER A 224 9.12 11.34 -12.22
CA SER A 224 8.90 11.01 -13.64
C SER A 224 7.43 11.10 -14.06
N GLU A 225 6.49 10.64 -13.21
CA GLU A 225 5.05 10.78 -13.46
C GLU A 225 4.61 12.25 -13.41
N ALA A 226 5.17 13.06 -12.52
CA ALA A 226 4.93 14.51 -12.52
C ALA A 226 5.44 15.16 -13.81
N ALA A 227 6.69 14.89 -14.23
CA ALA A 227 7.25 15.43 -15.47
C ALA A 227 6.40 15.03 -16.71
N GLN A 228 5.91 13.79 -16.76
CA GLN A 228 5.01 13.32 -17.82
C GLN A 228 3.69 14.11 -17.88
N LEU A 229 3.08 14.45 -16.74
CA LEU A 229 1.82 15.21 -16.73
C LEU A 229 1.99 16.62 -17.32
N PHE A 230 3.11 17.30 -17.00
CA PHE A 230 3.43 18.60 -17.60
C PHE A 230 3.84 18.48 -19.08
N TYR A 231 4.62 17.46 -19.44
CA TYR A 231 5.03 17.21 -20.82
C TYR A 231 3.85 16.94 -21.76
N ASN A 232 2.82 16.22 -21.28
CA ASN A 232 1.56 16.00 -22.00
C ASN A 232 0.73 17.29 -22.21
N LEU A 233 1.07 18.37 -21.50
CA LEU A 233 0.40 19.66 -21.58
C LEU A 233 1.15 20.70 -22.43
N LEU A 234 2.36 20.42 -22.92
CA LEU A 234 3.10 21.37 -23.76
C LEU A 234 2.41 21.59 -25.11
N ARG A 235 2.44 22.82 -25.64
CA ARG A 235 1.94 23.11 -27.01
C ARG A 235 2.79 22.47 -28.12
N SER A 236 4.10 22.35 -27.88
CA SER A 236 5.03 21.59 -28.70
C SER A 236 5.90 20.73 -27.79
N GLN A 237 6.27 19.55 -28.25
CA GLN A 237 7.22 18.66 -27.59
C GLN A 237 8.60 18.65 -28.30
N GLU A 238 8.76 19.46 -29.34
CA GLU A 238 10.00 19.63 -30.11
C GLU A 238 10.89 20.70 -29.46
N TRP A 239 11.50 20.35 -28.33
CA TRP A 239 12.46 21.20 -27.59
C TRP A 239 13.77 20.47 -27.35
N GLU A 240 14.87 21.23 -27.25
CA GLU A 240 16.16 20.71 -26.78
C GLU A 240 16.04 20.24 -25.33
N GLY A 241 16.65 19.09 -25.03
CA GLY A 241 16.54 18.42 -23.73
C GLY A 241 17.82 18.49 -22.90
N SER A 242 17.69 18.37 -21.57
CA SER A 242 18.82 18.20 -20.65
C SER A 242 18.82 16.80 -20.04
N SER A 243 19.97 16.11 -20.08
CA SER A 243 20.11 14.72 -19.61
C SER A 243 20.53 14.61 -18.13
N PHE A 244 20.22 13.46 -17.53
CA PHE A 244 20.62 13.09 -16.16
C PHE A 244 21.17 11.67 -16.14
N LEU A 245 22.10 11.38 -15.22
CA LEU A 245 22.83 10.11 -15.15
C LEU A 245 21.92 8.90 -14.87
N ASP A 246 20.80 9.11 -14.18
CA ASP A 246 19.79 8.10 -13.83
C ASP A 246 18.53 8.13 -14.71
N VAL A 247 18.59 8.84 -15.84
CA VAL A 247 17.50 8.92 -16.84
C VAL A 247 18.01 8.36 -18.19
N PRO A 248 18.21 7.03 -18.29
CA PRO A 248 18.70 6.41 -19.51
C PRO A 248 17.64 6.43 -20.63
N GLU A 249 18.12 6.40 -21.87
CA GLU A 249 17.27 6.32 -23.06
C GLU A 249 16.38 5.07 -23.07
N GLY A 250 15.25 5.15 -23.79
CA GLY A 250 14.28 4.06 -23.89
C GLY A 250 13.38 3.87 -22.66
N GLN A 251 13.60 4.58 -21.55
CA GLN A 251 12.61 4.69 -20.47
C GLN A 251 11.41 5.52 -20.94
N TRP A 252 10.19 5.13 -20.52
CA TRP A 252 8.97 5.85 -20.90
C TRP A 252 8.96 7.33 -20.48
N TYR A 253 9.71 7.66 -19.42
CA TYR A 253 9.87 9.02 -18.90
C TYR A 253 11.11 9.77 -19.41
N ALA A 254 11.95 9.17 -20.26
CA ALA A 254 13.23 9.77 -20.65
C ALA A 254 13.04 11.12 -21.36
N GLN A 255 12.33 11.13 -22.49
CA GLN A 255 12.03 12.34 -23.25
C GLN A 255 11.21 13.37 -22.43
N PRO A 256 10.14 12.98 -21.69
CA PRO A 256 9.45 13.90 -20.77
C PRO A 256 10.36 14.58 -19.75
N VAL A 257 11.26 13.85 -19.10
CA VAL A 257 12.19 14.44 -18.13
C VAL A 257 13.22 15.33 -18.83
N GLN A 258 13.75 14.91 -19.97
CA GLN A 258 14.76 15.67 -20.72
C GLN A 258 14.21 17.01 -21.23
N VAL A 259 13.04 17.01 -21.86
CA VAL A 259 12.38 18.21 -22.41
C VAL A 259 11.96 19.17 -21.30
N MET A 260 11.30 18.67 -20.24
CA MET A 260 10.88 19.55 -19.13
C MET A 260 12.07 20.14 -18.35
N ALA A 261 13.24 19.51 -18.41
CA ALA A 261 14.48 20.04 -17.83
C ALA A 261 15.12 21.12 -18.73
N GLY A 262 15.17 20.93 -20.05
CA GLY A 262 15.61 21.96 -21.00
C GLY A 262 14.73 23.22 -20.99
N LEU A 263 13.44 23.07 -20.68
CA LEU A 263 12.50 24.17 -20.45
C LEU A 263 12.67 24.88 -19.08
N GLY A 264 13.58 24.40 -18.22
CA GLY A 264 13.85 24.92 -16.87
C GLY A 264 12.81 24.59 -15.81
N VAL A 265 11.75 23.83 -16.17
CA VAL A 265 10.58 23.55 -15.30
C VAL A 265 10.90 22.50 -14.23
N ILE A 266 11.77 21.53 -14.54
CA ILE A 266 12.27 20.53 -13.58
C ILE A 266 13.80 20.57 -13.48
N GLY A 267 14.33 19.99 -12.41
CA GLY A 267 15.75 20.06 -12.08
C GLY A 267 16.31 18.79 -11.44
N GLY A 268 17.64 18.67 -11.39
CA GLY A 268 18.35 17.58 -10.69
C GLY A 268 18.63 17.89 -9.21
N TYR A 269 19.60 17.18 -8.62
CA TYR A 269 20.13 17.42 -7.26
C TYR A 269 21.58 17.95 -7.24
N GLY A 270 22.07 18.50 -8.36
CA GLY A 270 23.45 18.99 -8.53
C GLY A 270 24.47 17.88 -8.81
N ASP A 271 24.25 16.67 -8.28
CA ASP A 271 25.02 15.44 -8.51
C ASP A 271 24.81 14.78 -9.89
N GLY A 272 24.15 15.47 -10.83
CA GLY A 272 23.77 14.93 -12.14
C GLY A 272 22.57 13.95 -12.15
N HIS A 273 21.91 13.72 -11.00
CA HIS A 273 20.77 12.80 -10.90
C HIS A 273 19.42 13.55 -10.81
N PHE A 274 18.36 12.90 -11.28
CA PHE A 274 16.98 13.39 -11.22
C PHE A 274 16.10 12.63 -10.20
N LEU A 275 16.48 11.40 -9.83
CA LEU A 275 15.75 10.47 -8.99
C LEU A 275 14.31 10.20 -9.50
N PRO A 276 14.13 9.74 -10.76
CA PRO A 276 12.82 9.69 -11.43
C PRO A 276 11.75 8.93 -10.63
N ASN A 277 12.11 7.81 -10.02
CA ASN A 277 11.20 6.94 -9.28
C ASN A 277 10.90 7.40 -7.84
N ARG A 278 11.52 8.49 -7.35
CA ARG A 278 11.25 9.03 -6.01
C ARG A 278 9.88 9.73 -6.00
N ALA A 279 9.06 9.46 -4.99
CA ALA A 279 7.79 10.17 -4.78
C ALA A 279 8.04 11.68 -4.59
N ILE A 280 7.37 12.51 -5.39
CA ILE A 280 7.53 13.97 -5.37
C ILE A 280 6.76 14.61 -4.20
N THR A 281 7.30 15.69 -3.62
CA THR A 281 6.57 16.46 -2.60
C THR A 281 5.57 17.44 -3.22
N ARG A 282 4.59 17.88 -2.44
CA ARG A 282 3.59 18.88 -2.84
C ARG A 282 4.24 20.23 -3.18
N ALA A 283 5.26 20.64 -2.42
CA ALA A 283 6.05 21.84 -2.71
C ALA A 283 6.81 21.73 -4.04
N GLU A 284 7.46 20.60 -4.32
CA GLU A 284 8.15 20.38 -5.60
C GLU A 284 7.19 20.38 -6.79
N PHE A 285 6.00 19.78 -6.65
CA PHE A 285 4.98 19.81 -7.72
C PHE A 285 4.44 21.23 -7.97
N VAL A 286 4.25 22.02 -6.92
CA VAL A 286 3.87 23.44 -7.06
C VAL A 286 5.01 24.29 -7.64
N LYS A 287 6.28 24.01 -7.32
CA LYS A 287 7.43 24.63 -8.01
C LYS A 287 7.34 24.41 -9.53
N MET A 288 7.03 23.19 -9.96
CA MET A 288 6.87 22.85 -11.39
C MET A 288 5.69 23.60 -12.03
N ALA A 289 4.55 23.72 -11.33
CA ALA A 289 3.42 24.50 -11.81
C ALA A 289 3.75 25.99 -11.98
N VAL A 290 4.44 26.59 -11.01
CA VAL A 290 4.83 28.00 -11.04
C VAL A 290 5.96 28.25 -12.05
N ALA A 291 6.85 27.29 -12.31
CA ALA A 291 7.87 27.41 -13.35
C ALA A 291 7.31 27.40 -14.79
N CYS A 292 6.01 27.12 -14.98
CA CYS A 292 5.30 27.35 -16.24
C CYS A 292 4.72 28.77 -16.35
N ASP A 293 4.88 29.64 -15.35
CA ASP A 293 4.28 30.97 -15.25
C ASP A 293 5.29 31.93 -14.58
N THR A 294 4.86 33.14 -14.22
CA THR A 294 5.68 34.14 -13.52
C THR A 294 5.57 33.96 -12.01
N LEU A 295 6.73 33.88 -11.34
CA LEU A 295 6.84 33.81 -9.88
C LEU A 295 6.41 35.12 -9.22
N LEU A 296 5.59 35.02 -8.18
CA LEU A 296 5.15 36.12 -7.31
C LEU A 296 5.70 35.92 -5.90
N GLN A 297 5.78 37.00 -5.11
CA GLN A 297 6.29 36.93 -3.74
C GLN A 297 5.26 37.36 -2.69
N GLY A 298 5.31 36.72 -1.52
CA GLY A 298 4.45 37.07 -0.40
C GLY A 298 4.39 36.02 0.71
N ASP A 299 3.53 36.28 1.69
CA ASP A 299 3.18 35.30 2.72
C ASP A 299 2.06 34.38 2.20
N PRO A 300 2.30 33.05 2.08
CA PRO A 300 1.25 32.10 1.68
C PRO A 300 0.19 31.86 2.77
N GLY A 301 0.41 32.30 4.01
CA GLY A 301 -0.56 32.25 5.10
C GLY A 301 -0.74 30.88 5.76
N PHE A 302 0.16 29.92 5.51
CA PHE A 302 0.10 28.56 6.06
C PHE A 302 1.01 28.39 7.28
N THR A 303 0.48 27.72 8.31
CA THR A 303 1.15 27.56 9.61
C THR A 303 2.41 26.67 9.59
N ASP A 304 2.61 25.91 8.52
CA ASP A 304 3.72 24.97 8.32
C ASP A 304 4.70 25.38 7.21
N VAL A 305 4.62 26.64 6.75
CA VAL A 305 5.56 27.23 5.77
C VAL A 305 6.23 28.45 6.41
N SER A 306 7.49 28.32 6.81
CA SER A 306 8.26 29.42 7.42
C SER A 306 8.65 30.49 6.40
N ASP A 307 8.96 31.70 6.87
CA ASP A 307 9.49 32.79 6.03
C ASP A 307 10.75 32.41 5.24
N THR A 308 11.54 31.48 5.78
CA THR A 308 12.79 30.94 5.23
C THR A 308 12.60 29.65 4.42
N HIS A 309 11.37 29.14 4.26
CA HIS A 309 11.15 27.87 3.57
C HIS A 309 11.33 28.06 2.05
N TRP A 310 12.24 27.31 1.42
CA TRP A 310 12.60 27.43 -0.01
C TRP A 310 11.41 27.49 -0.97
N ALA A 311 10.29 26.84 -0.61
CA ALA A 311 9.09 26.78 -1.44
C ALA A 311 8.13 27.97 -1.26
N LYS A 312 8.39 28.90 -0.33
CA LYS A 312 7.44 29.94 0.12
C LYS A 312 6.81 30.71 -1.04
N ASP A 313 7.62 31.36 -1.87
CA ASP A 313 7.11 32.20 -2.97
C ASP A 313 6.40 31.38 -4.06
N TYR A 314 6.83 30.14 -4.30
CA TYR A 314 6.11 29.22 -5.19
C TYR A 314 4.73 28.84 -4.63
N ILE A 315 4.64 28.54 -3.32
CA ILE A 315 3.37 28.23 -2.64
C ILE A 315 2.46 29.47 -2.65
N TYR A 316 3.01 30.65 -2.32
CA TYR A 316 2.29 31.92 -2.38
C TYR A 316 1.74 32.20 -3.79
N THR A 317 2.56 32.01 -4.83
CA THR A 317 2.15 32.21 -6.22
C THR A 317 0.96 31.32 -6.58
N ALA A 318 0.99 30.05 -6.17
CA ALA A 318 -0.10 29.11 -6.42
C ALA A 318 -1.37 29.43 -5.60
N VAL A 319 -1.26 30.03 -4.41
CA VAL A 319 -2.42 30.56 -3.66
C VAL A 319 -2.97 31.81 -4.36
N ALA A 320 -2.11 32.76 -4.71
CA ALA A 320 -2.48 34.03 -5.35
C ALA A 320 -3.14 33.84 -6.72
N LYS A 321 -2.76 32.79 -7.46
CA LYS A 321 -3.38 32.37 -8.73
C LYS A 321 -4.58 31.42 -8.57
N GLY A 322 -4.97 31.07 -7.33
CA GLY A 322 -6.13 30.20 -7.04
C GLY A 322 -5.93 28.71 -7.35
N TRP A 323 -4.68 28.28 -7.55
CA TRP A 323 -4.35 26.89 -7.88
C TRP A 323 -4.41 25.96 -6.66
N VAL A 324 -4.04 26.45 -5.48
CA VAL A 324 -4.06 25.67 -4.22
C VAL A 324 -4.78 26.42 -3.09
N ASP A 325 -5.58 25.68 -2.32
CA ASP A 325 -6.36 26.22 -1.18
C ASP A 325 -5.75 25.86 0.19
N GLY A 326 -4.68 25.05 0.22
CA GLY A 326 -4.18 24.38 1.41
C GLY A 326 -5.07 23.22 1.89
N TYR A 327 -4.96 22.87 3.17
CA TYR A 327 -5.84 21.94 3.89
C TYR A 327 -6.65 22.67 4.97
N GLY A 328 -7.78 22.08 5.38
CA GLY A 328 -8.76 22.71 6.28
C GLY A 328 -8.31 22.92 7.73
N ASP A 329 -7.07 22.56 8.06
CA ASP A 329 -6.39 22.78 9.35
C ASP A 329 -5.47 24.02 9.33
N GLY A 330 -5.29 24.69 8.18
CA GLY A 330 -4.36 25.81 8.02
C GLY A 330 -2.93 25.41 7.65
N THR A 331 -2.74 24.19 7.13
CA THR A 331 -1.47 23.69 6.60
C THR A 331 -1.45 23.62 5.07
N PHE A 332 -0.24 23.63 4.49
CA PHE A 332 -0.01 23.28 3.09
C PHE A 332 0.61 21.89 2.93
N GLN A 333 1.31 21.38 3.95
CA GLN A 333 2.08 20.14 3.95
C GLN A 333 3.15 20.10 2.85
N PRO A 334 4.10 21.06 2.82
CA PRO A 334 5.06 21.23 1.72
C PRO A 334 5.89 19.98 1.45
N ASN A 335 6.32 19.31 2.51
CA ASN A 335 7.11 18.07 2.47
C ASN A 335 6.25 16.79 2.32
N GLY A 336 4.92 16.92 2.39
CA GLY A 336 3.98 15.82 2.12
C GLY A 336 4.08 15.34 0.67
N LYS A 337 3.78 14.06 0.44
CA LYS A 337 3.81 13.46 -0.91
C LYS A 337 2.46 13.66 -1.59
N ILE A 338 2.46 14.29 -2.76
CA ILE A 338 1.23 14.63 -3.48
C ILE A 338 0.62 13.41 -4.15
N THR A 339 -0.70 13.23 -4.00
CA THR A 339 -1.44 12.16 -4.70
C THR A 339 -1.74 12.53 -6.14
N ARG A 340 -1.95 11.53 -7.01
CA ARG A 340 -2.26 11.76 -8.43
C ARG A 340 -3.53 12.61 -8.64
N ALA A 341 -4.54 12.43 -7.79
CA ALA A 341 -5.77 13.23 -7.82
C ALA A 341 -5.55 14.70 -7.46
N GLU A 342 -4.67 15.00 -6.50
CA GLU A 342 -4.31 16.38 -6.16
C GLU A 342 -3.48 17.05 -7.26
N ALA A 343 -2.51 16.31 -7.82
CA ALA A 343 -1.71 16.77 -8.95
C ALA A 343 -2.58 17.16 -10.17
N ILE A 344 -3.56 16.31 -10.49
CA ILE A 344 -4.57 16.58 -11.53
C ILE A 344 -5.40 17.83 -11.21
N LYS A 345 -5.95 17.95 -10.00
CA LYS A 345 -6.74 19.14 -9.61
C LYS A 345 -5.94 20.44 -9.69
N ILE A 346 -4.66 20.42 -9.30
CA ILE A 346 -3.78 21.59 -9.44
C ILE A 346 -3.57 21.92 -10.92
N LEU A 347 -3.29 20.93 -11.78
CA LEU A 347 -3.09 21.15 -13.21
C LEU A 347 -4.35 21.67 -13.93
N ASN A 348 -5.55 21.15 -13.62
CA ASN A 348 -6.80 21.70 -14.16
C ASN A 348 -6.93 23.20 -13.86
N ARG A 349 -6.61 23.62 -12.63
CA ARG A 349 -6.61 25.04 -12.22
C ARG A 349 -5.51 25.88 -12.85
N VAL A 350 -4.32 25.32 -13.09
CA VAL A 350 -3.23 25.97 -13.87
C VAL A 350 -3.69 26.25 -15.30
N LEU A 351 -4.42 25.31 -15.90
CA LEU A 351 -4.96 25.40 -17.26
C LEU A 351 -6.25 26.21 -17.36
N GLY A 352 -6.91 26.54 -16.24
CA GLY A 352 -8.20 27.22 -16.20
C GLY A 352 -9.43 26.34 -16.50
N ARG A 353 -9.27 25.01 -16.56
CA ARG A 353 -10.34 24.04 -16.89
C ARG A 353 -11.21 23.71 -15.69
N SER A 354 -12.46 23.28 -15.93
CA SER A 354 -13.35 22.83 -14.87
C SER A 354 -14.26 21.68 -15.33
N PRO A 355 -14.45 20.61 -14.53
CA PRO A 355 -15.23 19.46 -14.97
C PRO A 355 -16.73 19.78 -15.13
N ASP A 356 -17.32 19.34 -16.23
CA ASP A 356 -18.76 19.48 -16.50
C ASP A 356 -19.61 18.94 -15.31
N PRO A 357 -20.59 19.71 -14.78
CA PRO A 357 -21.45 19.28 -13.67
C PRO A 357 -22.20 17.96 -13.89
N GLN A 358 -22.40 17.55 -15.15
CA GLN A 358 -23.10 16.33 -15.58
C GLN A 358 -22.15 15.16 -15.89
N VAL A 359 -20.82 15.31 -15.78
CA VAL A 359 -19.81 14.32 -16.21
C VAL A 359 -19.97 12.93 -15.57
N LYS A 360 -20.68 12.82 -14.43
CA LYS A 360 -21.04 11.52 -13.81
C LYS A 360 -22.07 10.71 -14.62
N SER A 361 -22.73 11.31 -15.60
CA SER A 361 -23.64 10.66 -16.55
C SER A 361 -22.99 10.31 -17.89
N TYR A 362 -21.73 10.73 -18.11
CA TYR A 362 -21.03 10.61 -19.38
C TYR A 362 -20.23 9.32 -19.49
N GLN A 363 -20.02 8.84 -20.73
CA GLN A 363 -19.22 7.65 -21.03
C GLN A 363 -17.73 8.04 -21.19
N VAL A 364 -17.16 8.64 -20.14
CA VAL A 364 -15.76 9.07 -20.07
C VAL A 364 -14.80 7.89 -19.88
N THR A 365 -13.50 8.14 -20.05
CA THR A 365 -12.40 7.19 -19.85
C THR A 365 -12.53 6.43 -18.52
N ASN A 366 -12.85 5.13 -18.58
CA ASN A 366 -13.23 4.35 -17.41
C ASN A 366 -12.02 3.64 -16.77
N PHE A 367 -11.39 4.32 -15.81
CA PHE A 367 -10.43 3.68 -14.91
C PHE A 367 -11.14 2.83 -13.85
N TYR A 368 -10.66 1.61 -13.64
CA TYR A 368 -11.35 0.58 -12.86
C TYR A 368 -11.43 0.88 -11.36
N ASP A 369 -10.53 1.75 -10.87
CA ASP A 369 -10.36 2.15 -9.48
C ASP A 369 -10.88 3.57 -9.16
N VAL A 370 -11.34 4.32 -10.17
CA VAL A 370 -11.93 5.65 -10.04
C VAL A 370 -13.46 5.55 -10.10
N TYR A 371 -14.17 5.91 -9.04
CA TYR A 371 -15.62 5.73 -8.91
C TYR A 371 -16.36 7.08 -8.91
N PRO A 372 -17.61 7.17 -9.39
CA PRO A 372 -18.39 8.43 -9.43
C PRO A 372 -18.54 9.13 -8.06
N GLU A 373 -18.40 8.39 -6.96
CA GLU A 373 -18.46 8.89 -5.58
C GLU A 373 -17.12 9.47 -5.09
N PHE A 374 -16.01 9.23 -5.81
CA PHE A 374 -14.70 9.77 -5.45
C PHE A 374 -14.66 11.29 -5.65
N TRP A 375 -14.06 12.01 -4.71
CA TRP A 375 -14.10 13.48 -4.67
C TRP A 375 -13.52 14.12 -5.94
N ALA A 376 -12.49 13.52 -6.53
CA ALA A 376 -11.83 14.00 -7.74
C ALA A 376 -12.39 13.40 -9.04
N TYR A 377 -13.54 12.71 -9.03
CA TYR A 377 -14.06 12.05 -10.24
C TYR A 377 -14.19 13.00 -11.44
N GLY A 378 -14.71 14.21 -11.20
CA GLY A 378 -14.79 15.25 -12.23
C GLY A 378 -13.40 15.68 -12.70
N GLU A 379 -12.54 16.09 -11.77
CA GLU A 379 -11.15 16.52 -12.04
C GLU A 379 -10.36 15.49 -12.88
N ILE A 380 -10.58 14.21 -12.61
CA ILE A 380 -9.99 13.07 -13.34
C ILE A 380 -10.59 12.95 -14.73
N ALA A 381 -11.92 12.95 -14.86
CA ALA A 381 -12.60 12.84 -16.15
C ALA A 381 -12.21 13.98 -17.09
N GLU A 382 -12.12 15.19 -16.56
CA GLU A 382 -11.58 16.40 -17.20
C GLU A 382 -10.16 16.18 -17.74
N ALA A 383 -9.26 15.70 -16.89
CA ALA A 383 -7.88 15.47 -17.27
C ALA A 383 -7.64 14.27 -18.21
N SER A 384 -8.59 13.34 -18.31
CA SER A 384 -8.43 12.06 -19.02
C SER A 384 -9.36 11.85 -20.22
N THR A 385 -10.14 12.85 -20.63
CA THR A 385 -11.10 12.73 -21.74
C THR A 385 -10.91 13.89 -22.72
N ASP A 386 -10.65 13.58 -24.00
CA ASP A 386 -10.64 14.59 -25.06
C ASP A 386 -12.07 15.15 -25.23
N HIS A 387 -12.24 16.47 -25.13
CA HIS A 387 -13.55 17.12 -25.26
C HIS A 387 -13.47 18.54 -25.81
N THR A 388 -14.64 19.13 -26.09
CA THR A 388 -14.78 20.52 -26.57
C THR A 388 -15.47 21.38 -25.51
N PRO A 389 -14.79 22.36 -24.90
CA PRO A 389 -15.35 23.19 -23.85
C PRO A 389 -16.32 24.25 -24.39
N GLN A 390 -17.34 24.57 -23.60
CA GLN A 390 -18.16 25.78 -23.72
C GLN A 390 -18.23 26.45 -22.34
N ILE A 391 -17.58 27.59 -22.21
CA ILE A 391 -17.59 28.37 -20.97
C ILE A 391 -18.93 29.09 -20.82
N SER A 392 -19.60 28.87 -19.70
CA SER A 392 -20.84 29.54 -19.29
C SER A 392 -20.63 30.38 -18.03
N GLU A 393 -21.61 31.22 -17.67
CA GLU A 393 -21.62 31.95 -16.39
C GLU A 393 -21.57 31.02 -15.15
N THR A 394 -21.96 29.75 -15.33
CA THR A 394 -21.98 28.72 -14.29
C THR A 394 -20.75 27.79 -14.27
N GLY A 395 -19.76 28.07 -15.12
CA GLY A 395 -18.59 27.19 -15.34
C GLY A 395 -18.64 26.53 -16.72
N GLU A 396 -17.82 25.51 -16.91
CA GLU A 396 -17.69 24.81 -18.19
C GLU A 396 -18.79 23.76 -18.44
N VAL A 397 -19.15 23.60 -19.71
CA VAL A 397 -20.04 22.55 -20.22
C VAL A 397 -19.40 21.92 -21.46
N TRP A 398 -19.47 20.60 -21.63
CA TRP A 398 -18.85 19.91 -22.77
C TRP A 398 -19.81 19.82 -23.98
N ALA A 399 -19.40 20.37 -25.12
CA ALA A 399 -20.18 20.35 -26.37
C ALA A 399 -20.13 18.98 -27.08
N ASP A 400 -18.98 18.31 -27.02
CA ASP A 400 -18.76 16.93 -27.46
C ASP A 400 -17.56 16.35 -26.71
N TYR A 401 -17.47 15.02 -26.60
CA TYR A 401 -16.38 14.32 -25.92
C TYR A 401 -16.13 12.92 -26.50
N VAL A 402 -14.87 12.49 -26.46
CA VAL A 402 -14.45 11.15 -26.88
C VAL A 402 -14.97 10.12 -25.88
N LYS A 403 -15.90 9.27 -26.34
CA LYS A 403 -16.53 8.23 -25.54
C LYS A 403 -15.64 7.00 -25.41
N ASP A 404 -15.48 6.51 -24.19
CA ASP A 404 -14.85 5.23 -23.92
C ASP A 404 -15.76 4.08 -24.39
N THR A 405 -15.30 3.43 -25.45
CA THR A 405 -15.95 2.27 -26.08
C THR A 405 -15.19 0.96 -25.84
N ALA A 406 -14.23 0.93 -24.90
CA ALA A 406 -13.42 -0.25 -24.64
C ALA A 406 -14.26 -1.41 -24.05
N PRO A 407 -14.14 -2.63 -24.60
CA PRO A 407 -15.17 -3.67 -24.46
C PRO A 407 -15.32 -4.23 -23.03
N GLU A 408 -16.58 -4.47 -22.64
CA GLU A 408 -16.96 -5.17 -21.41
C GLU A 408 -16.28 -6.54 -21.30
N ASN A 409 -15.44 -6.73 -20.27
CA ASN A 409 -14.71 -7.97 -20.06
C ASN A 409 -14.57 -8.26 -18.55
N ALA A 410 -15.32 -9.25 -18.06
CA ALA A 410 -15.17 -9.76 -16.70
C ALA A 410 -13.81 -10.43 -16.53
N ARG A 411 -12.94 -9.89 -15.66
CA ARG A 411 -11.59 -10.45 -15.46
C ARG A 411 -11.01 -10.18 -14.07
N TRP A 412 -10.21 -11.13 -13.60
CA TRP A 412 -9.24 -10.86 -12.53
C TRP A 412 -8.03 -10.13 -13.13
N ILE A 413 -7.56 -9.09 -12.45
CA ILE A 413 -6.26 -8.46 -12.70
C ILE A 413 -5.41 -8.44 -11.43
N THR A 414 -4.12 -8.15 -11.59
CA THR A 414 -3.17 -7.99 -10.48
C THR A 414 -2.43 -6.66 -10.59
N ASP A 415 -2.02 -6.12 -9.44
CA ASP A 415 -1.21 -4.92 -9.31
C ASP A 415 -0.33 -5.07 -8.07
N GLY A 416 0.98 -5.31 -8.27
CA GLY A 416 1.87 -5.79 -7.21
C GLY A 416 1.38 -7.11 -6.61
N SER A 417 1.32 -7.19 -5.28
CA SER A 417 0.74 -8.33 -4.55
C SER A 417 -0.80 -8.38 -4.59
N ASN A 418 -1.46 -7.28 -4.98
CA ASN A 418 -2.91 -7.15 -4.86
C ASN A 418 -3.60 -7.69 -6.11
N ARG A 419 -4.80 -8.23 -5.90
CA ARG A 419 -5.63 -8.84 -6.93
C ARG A 419 -7.03 -8.22 -6.88
N TYR A 420 -7.61 -7.93 -8.04
CA TYR A 420 -8.88 -7.24 -8.18
C TYR A 420 -9.75 -7.93 -9.22
N TYR A 421 -11.08 -7.91 -9.07
CA TYR A 421 -12.01 -8.39 -10.10
C TYR A 421 -12.72 -7.20 -10.75
N VAL A 422 -12.54 -7.06 -12.06
CA VAL A 422 -13.26 -6.07 -12.88
C VAL A 422 -14.63 -6.62 -13.22
N ASP A 423 -15.66 -5.89 -12.78
CA ASP A 423 -17.05 -6.14 -13.15
C ASP A 423 -17.26 -5.88 -14.65
N PRO A 424 -17.91 -6.78 -15.42
CA PRO A 424 -18.08 -6.60 -16.86
C PRO A 424 -18.86 -5.33 -17.23
N VAL A 425 -19.93 -5.02 -16.50
CA VAL A 425 -20.93 -4.00 -16.88
C VAL A 425 -20.45 -2.59 -16.51
N THR A 426 -20.09 -2.38 -15.25
CA THR A 426 -19.62 -1.08 -14.76
C THR A 426 -18.16 -0.81 -15.13
N ARG A 427 -17.40 -1.86 -15.46
CA ARG A 427 -15.95 -1.85 -15.66
C ARG A 427 -15.18 -1.27 -14.44
N LYS A 428 -15.75 -1.37 -13.24
CA LYS A 428 -15.09 -1.02 -11.96
C LYS A 428 -14.63 -2.28 -11.22
N PHE A 429 -13.75 -2.13 -10.22
CA PHE A 429 -13.50 -3.23 -9.31
C PHE A 429 -14.74 -3.55 -8.46
N LEU A 430 -15.03 -4.82 -8.27
CA LEU A 430 -15.99 -5.24 -7.24
C LEU A 430 -15.42 -5.01 -5.83
N ARG A 431 -16.31 -4.81 -4.86
CA ARG A 431 -15.98 -4.50 -3.46
C ARG A 431 -16.89 -5.28 -2.52
N GLY A 432 -16.42 -5.55 -1.30
CA GLY A 432 -17.18 -6.32 -0.29
C GLY A 432 -17.31 -7.81 -0.62
N VAL A 433 -18.36 -8.45 -0.09
CA VAL A 433 -18.65 -9.87 -0.35
C VAL A 433 -19.29 -10.03 -1.72
N GLN A 434 -18.76 -10.95 -2.54
CA GLN A 434 -19.14 -11.16 -3.93
C GLN A 434 -19.26 -12.64 -4.27
N THR A 435 -20.11 -12.99 -5.24
CA THR A 435 -20.19 -14.36 -5.78
C THR A 435 -19.72 -14.38 -7.23
N ILE A 436 -18.54 -14.95 -7.48
CA ILE A 436 -17.88 -14.97 -8.80
C ILE A 436 -17.73 -16.44 -9.21
N GLY A 437 -18.36 -16.85 -10.30
CA GLY A 437 -18.32 -18.24 -10.78
C GLY A 437 -18.84 -19.26 -9.76
N GLY A 438 -19.85 -18.89 -8.96
CA GLY A 438 -20.42 -19.75 -7.91
C GLY A 438 -19.57 -19.90 -6.64
N LYS A 439 -18.44 -19.20 -6.54
CA LYS A 439 -17.59 -19.15 -5.33
C LYS A 439 -17.73 -17.79 -4.65
N GLU A 440 -17.73 -17.78 -3.32
CA GLU A 440 -17.75 -16.53 -2.55
C GLU A 440 -16.34 -15.94 -2.43
N TYR A 441 -16.23 -14.63 -2.63
CA TYR A 441 -15.01 -13.85 -2.41
C TYR A 441 -15.27 -12.69 -1.44
N MET A 442 -14.28 -12.37 -0.61
CA MET A 442 -14.19 -11.12 0.14
C MET A 442 -13.22 -10.17 -0.56
N LEU A 443 -13.72 -9.04 -1.01
CA LEU A 443 -12.94 -7.93 -1.56
C LEU A 443 -13.04 -6.75 -0.59
N ASP A 444 -11.97 -5.98 -0.45
CA ASP A 444 -11.95 -4.82 0.44
C ASP A 444 -13.01 -3.77 0.01
N LYS A 445 -13.61 -3.11 1.00
CA LYS A 445 -14.70 -2.15 0.79
C LYS A 445 -14.21 -0.81 0.22
N THR A 446 -12.95 -0.45 0.48
CA THR A 446 -12.37 0.85 0.11
C THR A 446 -11.60 0.81 -1.21
N THR A 447 -10.95 -0.31 -1.49
CA THR A 447 -10.02 -0.50 -2.63
C THR A 447 -10.48 -1.57 -3.64
N GLY A 448 -11.30 -2.53 -3.23
CA GLY A 448 -11.64 -3.72 -4.03
C GLY A 448 -10.55 -4.81 -4.06
N ALA A 449 -9.46 -4.65 -3.29
CA ALA A 449 -8.39 -5.65 -3.23
C ALA A 449 -8.87 -6.96 -2.58
N ALA A 450 -8.47 -8.10 -3.14
CA ALA A 450 -8.91 -9.42 -2.70
C ALA A 450 -8.29 -9.82 -1.36
N CYS A 451 -9.13 -9.95 -0.32
CA CYS A 451 -8.68 -10.09 1.06
C CYS A 451 -8.03 -11.45 1.37
N THR A 452 -6.96 -11.43 2.18
CA THR A 452 -6.40 -12.61 2.83
C THR A 452 -6.46 -12.41 4.34
N GLY A 453 -7.05 -13.34 5.09
CA GLY A 453 -7.24 -13.23 6.54
C GLY A 453 -8.57 -13.75 7.06
N PHE A 454 -8.81 -13.59 8.37
CA PHE A 454 -10.05 -13.96 9.04
C PHE A 454 -11.06 -12.80 9.09
N TYR A 455 -12.31 -13.09 8.76
CA TYR A 455 -13.42 -12.13 8.76
C TYR A 455 -14.67 -12.75 9.39
N VAL A 456 -15.36 -12.00 10.25
CA VAL A 456 -16.59 -12.45 10.91
C VAL A 456 -17.77 -12.45 9.92
N ARG A 457 -18.53 -13.55 9.89
CA ARG A 457 -19.70 -13.79 9.03
C ARG A 457 -20.80 -14.45 9.84
N GLY A 458 -21.70 -13.62 10.39
CA GLY A 458 -22.66 -14.06 11.40
C GLY A 458 -21.93 -14.55 12.65
N SER A 459 -22.34 -15.70 13.21
CA SER A 459 -21.72 -16.30 14.40
C SER A 459 -20.36 -16.96 14.18
N TRP A 460 -19.79 -16.90 12.96
CA TRP A 460 -18.61 -17.67 12.56
C TRP A 460 -17.49 -16.79 12.04
N THR A 461 -16.26 -17.17 12.31
CA THR A 461 -15.06 -16.51 11.81
C THR A 461 -14.52 -17.29 10.61
N ARG A 462 -14.57 -16.71 9.41
CA ARG A 462 -14.24 -17.39 8.15
C ARG A 462 -12.93 -16.87 7.57
N TYR A 463 -12.11 -17.78 7.02
CA TYR A 463 -10.84 -17.42 6.39
C TYR A 463 -11.01 -17.24 4.88
N TYR A 464 -10.36 -16.20 4.35
CA TYR A 464 -10.27 -15.92 2.92
C TYR A 464 -8.80 -15.90 2.51
N LEU A 465 -8.51 -16.36 1.29
CA LEU A 465 -7.16 -16.42 0.71
C LEU A 465 -7.20 -15.86 -0.71
N ASN A 466 -6.49 -14.76 -0.94
CA ASN A 466 -6.53 -13.99 -2.20
C ASN A 466 -7.97 -13.72 -2.64
N GLY A 467 -8.78 -13.30 -1.67
CA GLY A 467 -10.22 -13.07 -1.74
C GLY A 467 -11.08 -14.31 -1.62
N LEU A 468 -10.63 -15.52 -1.97
CA LEU A 468 -11.49 -16.71 -2.04
C LEU A 468 -11.80 -17.28 -0.64
N LEU A 469 -13.09 -17.53 -0.35
CA LEU A 469 -13.51 -18.24 0.86
C LEU A 469 -12.92 -19.66 0.91
N GLN A 470 -12.26 -20.01 2.02
CA GLN A 470 -11.74 -21.36 2.25
C GLN A 470 -12.75 -22.20 3.07
N GLU A 471 -13.02 -23.42 2.59
CA GLU A 471 -13.92 -24.41 3.21
C GLU A 471 -13.17 -25.51 3.98
N ASP A 472 -11.85 -25.63 3.77
CA ASP A 472 -10.90 -26.39 4.58
C ASP A 472 -9.66 -25.50 4.83
N LEU A 473 -9.17 -25.44 6.06
CA LEU A 473 -8.01 -24.66 6.49
C LEU A 473 -6.76 -25.52 6.74
N THR A 474 -6.85 -26.84 6.53
CA THR A 474 -5.76 -27.82 6.69
C THR A 474 -4.57 -27.45 5.80
N GLY A 475 -3.37 -27.49 6.36
CA GLY A 475 -2.14 -27.17 5.64
C GLY A 475 -1.90 -25.67 5.37
N LEU A 476 -2.87 -24.78 5.61
CA LEU A 476 -2.69 -23.34 5.44
C LEU A 476 -1.85 -22.68 6.54
N GLY A 477 -1.67 -23.35 7.69
CA GLY A 477 -0.90 -22.84 8.84
C GLY A 477 -1.59 -21.72 9.64
N VAL A 478 -2.84 -21.35 9.29
CA VAL A 478 -3.55 -20.20 9.88
C VAL A 478 -4.38 -20.53 11.12
N VAL A 479 -4.47 -21.80 11.50
CA VAL A 479 -5.13 -22.29 12.72
C VAL A 479 -4.26 -23.35 13.40
N SER A 480 -4.38 -23.45 14.72
CA SER A 480 -3.79 -24.52 15.53
C SER A 480 -4.74 -24.93 16.65
N GLY A 481 -4.39 -26.01 17.36
CA GLY A 481 -5.17 -26.48 18.51
C GLY A 481 -5.03 -25.58 19.75
N PRO A 482 -5.82 -25.80 20.82
CA PRO A 482 -6.76 -26.91 20.99
C PRO A 482 -7.99 -26.79 20.07
N TYR A 483 -8.52 -27.93 19.66
CA TYR A 483 -9.71 -28.03 18.80
C TYR A 483 -10.93 -28.55 19.56
N TYR A 484 -12.11 -28.23 19.03
CA TYR A 484 -13.42 -28.73 19.42
C TYR A 484 -14.08 -29.46 18.24
N ILE A 485 -14.74 -30.60 18.50
CA ILE A 485 -15.39 -31.43 17.48
C ILE A 485 -16.90 -31.36 17.64
N LYS A 486 -17.63 -30.90 16.60
CA LYS A 486 -19.10 -30.92 16.58
C LYS A 486 -19.61 -31.95 15.57
N VAL A 487 -20.31 -32.97 16.07
CA VAL A 487 -20.89 -34.04 15.24
C VAL A 487 -22.38 -33.78 15.02
N TYR A 488 -22.79 -33.76 13.76
CA TYR A 488 -24.18 -33.61 13.33
C TYR A 488 -24.80 -34.99 13.12
N LYS A 489 -25.11 -35.71 14.20
CA LYS A 489 -25.49 -37.15 14.19
C LYS A 489 -26.54 -37.49 13.13
N LYS A 490 -27.62 -36.70 13.06
CA LYS A 490 -28.73 -36.90 12.10
C LYS A 490 -28.31 -36.68 10.64
N ALA A 491 -27.31 -35.84 10.38
CA ALA A 491 -26.82 -35.55 9.04
C ALA A 491 -25.60 -36.40 8.63
N ASN A 492 -25.02 -37.19 9.53
CA ASN A 492 -23.84 -38.03 9.27
C ASN A 492 -22.67 -37.23 8.67
N TYR A 493 -22.26 -36.18 9.38
CA TYR A 493 -20.99 -35.47 9.18
C TYR A 493 -20.55 -34.76 10.47
N LEU A 494 -19.31 -34.29 10.53
CA LEU A 494 -18.82 -33.46 11.64
C LEU A 494 -18.04 -32.25 11.12
N ILE A 495 -17.81 -31.27 12.00
CA ILE A 495 -16.93 -30.12 11.76
C ILE A 495 -15.92 -30.02 12.92
N ILE A 496 -14.65 -29.80 12.59
CA ILE A 496 -13.61 -29.42 13.53
C ILE A 496 -13.60 -27.88 13.66
N PHE A 497 -13.47 -27.36 14.88
CA PHE A 497 -13.39 -25.93 15.16
C PHE A 497 -12.12 -25.56 15.93
N ALA A 498 -11.51 -24.43 15.55
CA ALA A 498 -10.44 -23.75 16.26
C ALA A 498 -10.97 -22.52 17.01
N LYS A 499 -10.19 -22.02 17.96
CA LYS A 499 -10.51 -20.80 18.72
C LYS A 499 -10.26 -19.54 17.90
N ASP A 500 -11.17 -18.57 18.00
CA ASP A 500 -10.95 -17.20 17.56
C ASP A 500 -10.09 -16.40 18.56
N ALA A 501 -9.77 -15.15 18.23
CA ALA A 501 -8.95 -14.25 19.05
C ALA A 501 -9.55 -13.93 20.45
N ASN A 502 -10.82 -14.27 20.69
CA ASN A 502 -11.50 -14.16 21.99
C ASN A 502 -11.57 -15.52 22.71
N GLY A 503 -10.85 -16.53 22.23
CA GLY A 503 -10.81 -17.87 22.81
C GLY A 503 -12.02 -18.77 22.51
N ARG A 504 -12.97 -18.32 21.66
CA ARG A 504 -14.24 -19.03 21.38
C ARG A 504 -14.12 -19.90 20.14
N TYR A 505 -14.74 -21.08 20.13
CA TYR A 505 -14.69 -22.03 19.00
C TYR A 505 -15.56 -21.60 17.79
N THR A 506 -15.24 -20.47 17.15
CA THR A 506 -16.00 -19.89 16.03
C THR A 506 -15.33 -20.04 14.66
N ILE A 507 -14.09 -20.56 14.58
CA ILE A 507 -13.42 -20.82 13.30
C ILE A 507 -13.65 -22.28 12.89
N PRO A 508 -14.50 -22.58 11.87
CA PRO A 508 -14.57 -23.92 11.32
C PRO A 508 -13.30 -24.23 10.50
N VAL A 509 -12.66 -25.37 10.79
CA VAL A 509 -11.37 -25.80 10.21
C VAL A 509 -11.59 -26.68 8.99
N ARG A 510 -12.33 -27.79 9.14
CA ARG A 510 -12.75 -28.68 8.03
C ARG A 510 -14.02 -29.43 8.39
N SER A 511 -14.78 -29.85 7.39
CA SER A 511 -15.89 -30.80 7.55
C SER A 511 -15.46 -32.20 7.11
N MET A 512 -15.84 -33.21 7.89
CA MET A 512 -15.48 -34.61 7.67
C MET A 512 -16.75 -35.43 7.44
N LEU A 513 -16.71 -36.36 6.49
CA LEU A 513 -17.84 -37.26 6.25
C LEU A 513 -17.75 -38.45 7.19
N VAL A 514 -18.84 -38.74 7.90
CA VAL A 514 -18.87 -39.82 8.89
C VAL A 514 -20.10 -40.70 8.72
N SER A 515 -20.05 -41.92 9.27
CA SER A 515 -21.24 -42.73 9.50
C SER A 515 -21.41 -42.99 10.99
N CYS A 516 -22.43 -42.36 11.57
CA CYS A 516 -22.87 -42.60 12.93
C CYS A 516 -23.68 -43.91 13.02
N GLY A 517 -24.02 -44.29 14.23
CA GLY A 517 -24.92 -45.38 14.55
C GLY A 517 -26.21 -44.91 15.21
N VAL A 518 -27.21 -45.78 15.24
CA VAL A 518 -28.43 -45.55 16.04
C VAL A 518 -28.04 -45.36 17.50
N GLY A 519 -27.16 -46.23 18.01
CA GLY A 519 -26.61 -46.20 19.37
C GLY A 519 -25.51 -45.18 19.64
N THR A 520 -25.15 -44.27 18.70
CA THR A 520 -24.15 -43.23 18.99
C THR A 520 -24.67 -42.29 20.07
N PRO A 521 -23.92 -42.04 21.17
CA PRO A 521 -24.39 -41.16 22.25
C PRO A 521 -24.54 -39.70 21.77
N THR A 522 -25.32 -38.90 22.49
CA THR A 522 -25.57 -37.48 22.20
C THR A 522 -25.32 -36.62 23.43
N GLY A 523 -24.80 -35.41 23.27
CA GLY A 523 -24.31 -34.57 24.38
C GLY A 523 -22.81 -34.29 24.30
N THR A 524 -22.22 -33.89 25.43
CA THR A 524 -20.81 -33.47 25.55
C THR A 524 -19.92 -34.59 26.09
N TYR A 525 -18.80 -34.82 25.42
CA TYR A 525 -17.80 -35.85 25.70
C TYR A 525 -16.39 -35.27 25.50
N TYR A 526 -15.36 -36.07 25.81
CA TYR A 526 -13.96 -35.70 25.66
C TYR A 526 -13.17 -36.89 25.07
N THR A 527 -11.94 -36.69 24.59
CA THR A 527 -11.14 -37.73 23.94
C THR A 527 -10.02 -38.29 24.82
N PRO A 528 -10.27 -39.20 25.79
CA PRO A 528 -9.26 -39.60 26.78
C PRO A 528 -8.19 -40.58 26.27
N GLN A 529 -8.45 -41.32 25.18
CA GLN A 529 -7.54 -42.36 24.66
C GLN A 529 -7.52 -42.39 23.13
N ARG A 530 -6.41 -42.83 22.53
CA ARG A 530 -6.26 -43.09 21.09
C ARG A 530 -5.42 -44.33 20.83
N PHE A 531 -5.75 -45.09 19.77
CA PHE A 531 -5.12 -46.36 19.41
C PHE A 531 -4.81 -46.39 17.90
N ARG A 532 -3.58 -46.74 17.52
CA ARG A 532 -3.18 -46.84 16.10
C ARG A 532 -3.98 -47.93 15.36
N TRP A 533 -4.24 -49.03 16.05
CA TRP A 533 -5.10 -50.15 15.65
C TRP A 533 -5.92 -50.57 16.86
N LEU A 534 -7.17 -51.00 16.64
CA LEU A 534 -8.04 -51.59 17.67
C LEU A 534 -8.87 -52.72 17.05
N GLU A 535 -9.07 -53.80 17.81
CA GLU A 535 -10.01 -54.86 17.45
C GLU A 535 -11.44 -54.41 17.74
N MET A 536 -12.35 -54.66 16.80
CA MET A 536 -13.72 -54.18 16.79
C MET A 536 -14.71 -55.35 16.88
N VAL A 537 -15.95 -55.04 17.27
CA VAL A 537 -17.02 -56.04 17.36
C VAL A 537 -17.23 -56.72 16.00
N GLY A 538 -17.08 -58.05 15.97
CA GLY A 538 -17.12 -58.86 14.74
C GLY A 538 -15.75 -59.38 14.27
N ASN A 539 -14.71 -59.27 15.09
CA ASN A 539 -13.32 -59.67 14.79
C ASN A 539 -12.68 -58.87 13.64
N THR A 540 -13.23 -57.69 13.34
CA THR A 540 -12.66 -56.71 12.40
C THR A 540 -11.70 -55.76 13.12
N TRP A 541 -10.92 -54.98 12.38
CA TRP A 541 -9.90 -54.09 12.90
C TRP A 541 -10.08 -52.67 12.37
N ALA A 542 -9.89 -51.65 13.19
CA ALA A 542 -9.97 -50.25 12.76
C ALA A 542 -8.66 -49.49 13.00
N GLN A 543 -8.35 -48.55 12.10
CA GLN A 543 -7.19 -47.67 12.16
C GLN A 543 -7.54 -46.33 12.83
N TRP A 544 -6.52 -45.68 13.39
CA TRP A 544 -6.57 -44.27 13.83
C TRP A 544 -7.72 -43.98 14.81
N CYS A 545 -7.94 -44.89 15.75
CA CYS A 545 -9.04 -44.85 16.69
C CYS A 545 -8.83 -43.77 17.75
N THR A 546 -9.85 -42.95 18.03
CA THR A 546 -9.86 -41.95 19.11
C THR A 546 -11.14 -42.13 19.91
N GLN A 547 -11.03 -42.45 21.21
CA GLN A 547 -12.16 -42.76 22.08
C GLN A 547 -13.01 -41.51 22.35
N ILE A 548 -14.34 -41.68 22.46
CA ILE A 548 -15.31 -40.62 22.80
C ILE A 548 -15.88 -40.88 24.20
N GLN A 549 -16.39 -42.08 24.44
CA GLN A 549 -16.86 -42.51 25.75
C GLN A 549 -16.98 -44.04 25.77
N GLY A 550 -16.37 -44.72 26.75
CA GLY A 550 -16.46 -46.17 26.88
C GLY A 550 -16.09 -46.89 25.58
N ASN A 551 -17.04 -47.64 25.01
CA ASN A 551 -16.83 -48.42 23.80
C ASN A 551 -17.17 -47.66 22.49
N TYR A 552 -17.39 -46.34 22.56
CA TYR A 552 -17.66 -45.49 21.39
C TYR A 552 -16.42 -44.68 21.00
N LEU A 553 -16.03 -44.75 19.73
CA LEU A 553 -14.83 -44.11 19.18
C LEU A 553 -15.13 -43.40 17.86
N PHE A 554 -14.32 -42.39 17.51
CA PHE A 554 -14.00 -42.06 16.13
C PHE A 554 -12.98 -43.09 15.61
N HIS A 555 -13.18 -43.66 14.42
CA HIS A 555 -12.21 -44.58 13.83
C HIS A 555 -12.37 -44.68 12.31
N SER A 556 -11.37 -45.23 11.60
CA SER A 556 -11.52 -45.55 10.17
C SER A 556 -12.65 -46.56 9.92
N VAL A 557 -13.13 -46.67 8.69
CA VAL A 557 -13.85 -47.87 8.23
C VAL A 557 -13.06 -49.14 8.63
N PRO A 558 -13.73 -50.22 9.08
CA PRO A 558 -13.04 -51.44 9.50
C PRO A 558 -12.36 -52.21 8.36
N TYR A 559 -11.51 -53.15 8.76
CA TYR A 559 -10.79 -54.10 7.93
C TYR A 559 -11.06 -55.52 8.46
N TRP A 560 -11.15 -56.53 7.59
CA TRP A 560 -11.43 -57.91 8.00
C TRP A 560 -10.28 -58.56 8.76
N THR A 561 -9.05 -58.10 8.52
CA THR A 561 -7.84 -58.55 9.22
C THR A 561 -6.96 -57.35 9.61
N LEU A 562 -5.94 -57.60 10.44
CA LEU A 562 -5.02 -56.56 10.95
C LEU A 562 -4.02 -56.10 9.87
N THR A 563 -4.53 -55.45 8.83
CA THR A 563 -3.79 -54.90 7.69
C THR A 563 -4.59 -53.82 7.00
N ASN A 564 -3.94 -52.80 6.43
CA ASN A 564 -4.61 -51.74 5.66
C ASN A 564 -4.96 -52.14 4.21
N MET A 565 -4.84 -53.44 3.90
CA MET A 565 -5.05 -54.03 2.57
C MET A 565 -6.26 -54.97 2.48
N ASP A 566 -7.15 -54.96 3.49
CA ASP A 566 -8.32 -55.85 3.62
C ASP A 566 -9.58 -55.13 4.13
N LEU A 567 -9.94 -54.01 3.48
CA LEU A 567 -10.99 -53.06 3.86
C LEU A 567 -12.42 -53.64 3.78
N GLU A 568 -13.28 -53.27 4.73
CA GLU A 568 -14.73 -53.45 4.67
C GLU A 568 -15.36 -52.45 3.67
N VAL A 569 -15.18 -52.73 2.36
CA VAL A 569 -15.54 -51.83 1.24
C VAL A 569 -17.00 -51.39 1.24
N GLU A 570 -17.93 -52.25 1.67
CA GLU A 570 -19.35 -51.89 1.75
C GLU A 570 -19.59 -50.73 2.73
N GLU A 571 -18.95 -50.76 3.91
CA GLU A 571 -19.06 -49.69 4.90
C GLU A 571 -18.35 -48.40 4.46
N TYR A 572 -17.26 -48.50 3.69
CA TYR A 572 -16.65 -47.32 3.05
C TYR A 572 -17.59 -46.70 2.02
N ASN A 573 -18.19 -47.52 1.17
CA ASN A 573 -19.21 -47.11 0.21
C ASN A 573 -20.49 -46.59 0.87
N HIS A 574 -20.60 -46.71 2.19
CA HIS A 574 -21.70 -46.21 3.00
C HIS A 574 -21.27 -45.18 4.06
N LEU A 575 -20.09 -44.56 3.91
CA LEU A 575 -19.76 -43.30 4.57
C LEU A 575 -20.80 -42.23 4.22
N GLY A 576 -21.35 -41.57 5.24
CA GLY A 576 -22.41 -40.56 5.14
C GLY A 576 -23.82 -41.05 5.48
N GLU A 577 -24.00 -42.30 5.92
CA GLU A 577 -25.27 -42.95 6.24
C GLU A 577 -25.26 -43.55 7.66
N THR A 578 -26.42 -43.61 8.34
CA THR A 578 -26.50 -44.16 9.70
C THR A 578 -26.45 -45.69 9.67
N ARG A 579 -25.30 -46.30 9.99
CA ARG A 579 -25.13 -47.78 9.96
C ARG A 579 -24.34 -48.41 11.09
N SER A 580 -23.57 -47.64 11.88
CA SER A 580 -22.74 -48.25 12.93
C SER A 580 -23.58 -48.73 14.14
N LEU A 581 -22.99 -49.58 14.98
CA LEU A 581 -23.58 -49.96 16.27
C LEU A 581 -23.51 -48.83 17.32
N GLY A 582 -22.71 -47.78 17.09
CA GLY A 582 -22.65 -46.58 17.92
C GLY A 582 -21.35 -45.77 17.83
N CYS A 583 -20.27 -46.35 17.32
CA CYS A 583 -19.07 -45.59 16.96
C CYS A 583 -19.32 -44.62 15.79
N ILE A 584 -18.36 -43.75 15.52
CA ILE A 584 -18.39 -42.83 14.38
C ILE A 584 -17.29 -43.27 13.42
N ARG A 585 -17.68 -43.85 12.28
CA ARG A 585 -16.77 -44.29 11.22
C ARG A 585 -16.42 -43.10 10.32
N LEU A 586 -15.15 -42.94 9.94
CA LEU A 586 -14.67 -42.00 8.93
C LEU A 586 -13.81 -42.73 7.88
N ASN A 587 -13.38 -42.04 6.83
CA ASN A 587 -12.25 -42.52 6.01
C ASN A 587 -10.92 -42.44 6.82
N CYS A 588 -9.85 -43.03 6.32
CA CYS A 588 -8.56 -43.05 7.01
C CYS A 588 -7.90 -41.68 7.11
N GLU A 589 -8.06 -40.77 6.14
CA GLU A 589 -7.53 -39.40 6.24
C GLU A 589 -8.17 -38.63 7.41
N ASP A 590 -9.50 -38.55 7.46
CA ASP A 590 -10.24 -37.83 8.49
C ASP A 590 -10.04 -38.46 9.88
N ALA A 591 -10.05 -39.79 9.98
CA ALA A 591 -9.76 -40.49 11.23
C ALA A 591 -8.33 -40.21 11.71
N LYS A 592 -7.34 -40.24 10.81
CA LYS A 592 -5.95 -39.90 11.13
C LYS A 592 -5.79 -38.42 11.48
N TRP A 593 -6.51 -37.53 10.80
CA TRP A 593 -6.47 -36.09 11.09
C TRP A 593 -6.89 -35.84 12.53
N ILE A 594 -7.99 -36.45 13.00
CA ILE A 594 -8.42 -36.39 14.40
C ILE A 594 -7.35 -37.00 15.31
N TYR A 595 -6.86 -38.21 14.99
CA TYR A 595 -5.86 -38.92 15.79
C TYR A 595 -4.56 -38.12 15.98
N ASP A 596 -4.09 -37.41 14.96
CA ASP A 596 -2.86 -36.62 14.96
C ASP A 596 -3.04 -35.25 15.63
N ASN A 597 -4.07 -34.50 15.21
CA ASN A 597 -4.18 -33.05 15.46
C ASN A 597 -5.03 -32.70 16.70
N CYS A 598 -5.96 -33.57 17.11
CA CYS A 598 -6.74 -33.35 18.32
C CYS A 598 -5.97 -33.88 19.53
N ALA A 599 -5.77 -33.02 20.54
CA ALA A 599 -5.15 -33.43 21.80
C ALA A 599 -6.07 -34.42 22.54
N LEU A 600 -5.48 -35.24 23.41
CA LEU A 600 -6.28 -36.00 24.37
C LEU A 600 -6.97 -35.01 25.32
N GLY A 601 -8.27 -35.24 25.57
CA GLY A 601 -9.12 -34.27 26.25
C GLY A 601 -9.75 -33.20 25.34
N THR A 602 -9.57 -33.25 24.01
CA THR A 602 -10.37 -32.44 23.08
C THR A 602 -11.86 -32.69 23.30
N GLN A 603 -12.62 -31.61 23.43
CA GLN A 603 -14.06 -31.65 23.66
C GLN A 603 -14.82 -32.04 22.39
N VAL A 604 -15.83 -32.90 22.57
CA VAL A 604 -16.69 -33.42 21.51
C VAL A 604 -18.14 -33.16 21.87
N TYR A 605 -18.91 -32.50 21.01
CA TYR A 605 -20.37 -32.40 21.16
C TYR A 605 -21.07 -33.13 20.03
N ILE A 606 -21.87 -34.13 20.38
CA ILE A 606 -22.68 -34.90 19.42
C ILE A 606 -24.12 -34.39 19.50
N SER A 607 -24.51 -33.56 18.53
CA SER A 607 -25.81 -32.90 18.53
C SER A 607 -26.94 -33.91 18.26
N PRO A 608 -27.99 -33.95 19.10
CA PRO A 608 -29.14 -34.83 18.88
C PRO A 608 -30.07 -34.34 17.76
N ASN A 609 -30.00 -33.04 17.41
CA ASN A 609 -31.00 -32.36 16.59
C ASN A 609 -30.45 -31.59 15.39
N GLU A 610 -29.25 -31.00 15.49
CA GLU A 610 -28.71 -30.23 14.37
C GLU A 610 -28.31 -31.11 13.18
N THR A 611 -28.57 -30.61 11.98
CA THR A 611 -28.28 -31.28 10.70
C THR A 611 -27.36 -30.47 9.77
N SER A 612 -26.97 -29.25 10.17
CA SER A 612 -26.12 -28.38 9.36
C SER A 612 -25.30 -27.42 10.24
N GLY A 613 -24.21 -26.91 9.65
CA GLY A 613 -23.27 -25.97 10.26
C GLY A 613 -22.63 -25.05 9.22
N PRO A 614 -21.58 -24.29 9.57
CA PRO A 614 -20.97 -23.29 8.69
C PRO A 614 -20.22 -23.88 7.47
N LEU A 615 -19.90 -25.18 7.51
CA LEU A 615 -19.34 -25.94 6.39
C LEU A 615 -20.36 -26.96 5.87
N LYS A 616 -20.33 -27.17 4.57
CA LYS A 616 -21.16 -28.15 3.86
C LYS A 616 -20.73 -29.57 4.24
N LYS A 617 -21.69 -30.51 4.24
CA LYS A 617 -21.39 -31.95 4.32
C LYS A 617 -20.61 -32.37 3.07
N PRO A 618 -19.45 -33.06 3.18
CA PRO A 618 -18.75 -33.59 2.02
C PRO A 618 -19.57 -34.69 1.32
N THR A 619 -19.48 -34.79 -0.01
CA THR A 619 -20.22 -35.80 -0.81
C THR A 619 -19.75 -37.22 -0.52
N GLY A 620 -18.47 -37.40 -0.16
CA GLY A 620 -17.84 -38.69 0.01
C GLY A 620 -17.35 -39.31 -1.30
N LEU A 621 -16.47 -40.29 -1.14
CA LEU A 621 -15.85 -41.04 -2.22
C LEU A 621 -16.42 -42.47 -2.21
N LYS A 622 -16.53 -43.09 -3.39
CA LYS A 622 -16.99 -44.48 -3.55
C LYS A 622 -15.94 -45.27 -4.34
N ILE A 623 -15.85 -46.56 -4.08
CA ILE A 623 -14.86 -47.51 -4.62
C ILE A 623 -15.56 -48.77 -5.15
N ALA A 624 -14.94 -49.46 -6.10
CA ALA A 624 -15.47 -50.73 -6.60
C ALA A 624 -15.48 -51.81 -5.51
N SER A 625 -16.43 -52.74 -5.54
CA SER A 625 -16.60 -53.78 -4.52
C SER A 625 -15.44 -54.80 -4.42
N ASN A 626 -14.50 -54.77 -5.36
CA ASN A 626 -13.28 -55.57 -5.41
C ASN A 626 -12.00 -54.78 -5.00
N HIS A 627 -12.15 -53.52 -4.56
CA HIS A 627 -11.07 -52.76 -3.93
C HIS A 627 -10.69 -53.40 -2.58
N THR A 628 -9.49 -53.13 -2.05
CA THR A 628 -9.09 -53.74 -0.75
C THR A 628 -8.41 -52.81 0.23
N TRP A 629 -8.06 -51.57 -0.14
CA TRP A 629 -7.48 -50.57 0.77
C TRP A 629 -8.35 -49.31 0.80
N ASP A 630 -8.19 -48.47 1.83
CA ASP A 630 -8.80 -47.13 1.83
C ASP A 630 -7.95 -46.20 0.93
N PRO A 631 -8.52 -45.57 -0.10
CA PRO A 631 -7.77 -44.70 -1.02
C PRO A 631 -7.23 -43.43 -0.33
N THR A 632 -7.75 -43.07 0.85
CA THR A 632 -7.35 -41.92 1.66
C THR A 632 -6.32 -42.26 2.75
N ASP A 633 -6.03 -43.54 3.00
CA ASP A 633 -5.03 -43.92 4.02
C ASP A 633 -3.61 -43.49 3.57
N PRO A 634 -2.93 -42.57 4.27
CA PRO A 634 -1.58 -42.15 3.91
C PRO A 634 -0.53 -43.27 4.09
N THR A 635 -0.91 -44.41 4.68
CA THR A 635 -0.10 -45.63 4.72
C THR A 635 -0.44 -46.64 3.61
N ALA A 636 -1.43 -46.35 2.76
CA ALA A 636 -1.81 -47.15 1.59
C ALA A 636 -1.91 -46.37 0.26
N TYR A 637 -1.93 -45.03 0.26
CA TYR A 637 -2.21 -44.19 -0.93
C TYR A 637 -1.31 -44.50 -2.15
N TYR A 638 -0.08 -44.95 -1.93
CA TYR A 638 0.84 -45.40 -2.97
C TYR A 638 0.27 -46.57 -3.81
N LYS A 639 -0.69 -47.32 -3.30
CA LYS A 639 -1.46 -48.33 -4.05
C LYS A 639 -2.35 -47.70 -5.12
N CYS A 640 -2.92 -46.53 -4.88
CA CYS A 640 -3.64 -45.79 -5.91
C CYS A 640 -2.72 -45.40 -7.07
N GLN A 641 -1.47 -45.03 -6.78
CA GLN A 641 -0.46 -44.75 -7.81
C GLN A 641 0.00 -46.03 -8.55
N GLN A 642 0.05 -47.18 -7.87
CA GLN A 642 0.49 -48.46 -8.44
C GLN A 642 -0.58 -49.23 -9.22
N LYS A 643 -1.85 -49.08 -8.87
CA LYS A 643 -2.97 -49.93 -9.36
C LYS A 643 -4.17 -49.14 -9.89
N GLY A 644 -4.16 -47.82 -9.77
CA GLY A 644 -5.36 -47.00 -9.82
C GLY A 644 -6.13 -47.05 -8.49
N CYS A 645 -6.73 -45.93 -8.13
CA CYS A 645 -7.95 -45.88 -7.34
C CYS A 645 -8.94 -45.08 -8.18
N HIS A 646 -10.15 -45.62 -8.36
CA HIS A 646 -11.22 -45.10 -9.24
C HIS A 646 -10.91 -45.25 -10.73
#